data_AF-A0A1C0YKV9-F1
#
_entry.id   AF-A0A1C0YKV9-F1
#
_cell.length_a   1.000
_cell.length_b   1.000
_cell.length_c   1.000
_cell.angle_alpha   90.00
_cell.angle_beta   90.00
_cell.angle_gamma   90.00
#
_symmetry.space_group_name_H-M   'P 1'
#
loop_
_entity.id
_entity.type
_entity.pdbx_description
1 polymer ?
#
loop_
_entity_poly.entity_id
_entity_poly.type
_entity_poly.pdbx_seq_one_letter_code
_entity_poly.pdbx_strand_id
1 'polypeptide(L)'
;MDWINSEKLNAELKKHLKIENEEVKQAILQLQKTSANDWLNSPKQLNRYNVYYVLTWAIKTKLFSDENYKKMILKKIIDCPGIRGNRILDILIYFGYFTQEQVNKIKSEHYSLILHSAKFFYLHFVYINKPFGEITISDMQSYFNDFDEYHMAQHNLKRLKKILYSFGYFNKRSTKNVKKFNLELLSANHTFGHIIQDYNTFLIAGGAKKTYRKLSFTSLKNFIDFIEINNINSEELCNEHLDKFIDYCKENKNYLASTILTYIPKIQNFLDWGVGSYSSLPKQKVKFSKSKMTMLRSEAKRHREESDGFAFEKEEYPLMISSILKSFKPKNEEEFLAYNYWRIISSCPVRSAFVLSLEFDNCMYPMLNEKDVLCLYSTDSDKAGNKNGQFPILDPMGIEAVRELEENIKENRDCYKPLFNTDSERMFIHLFQYTSTNKILSINEINNFSEKYFKTEIAKSLNMDKSEVKFSSHSFRHYLLTHIVRKTGSEEAAQAAAGHHDGKMVRKAYIKSKHAKNALLYRVLDKYEAGDITGKFYLKIIAKLTETTEFDSATMKDLEKNIEFEEYIKKHGRKTAMGYCFEEEQSCNHYLKCWNCPFFMMKREEIEGAVELLAKLIMEFKDIQQHSKNFNIHSTIAQNKLRAIALIKERLSDLKYSDEQIEELVLKHFKEEIWD
;
A
#
# COMPACT_ATOMS: atom_id res chain seq x y z
N MET A 1 24.34 0.32 -59.49
CA MET A 1 23.69 0.83 -58.27
C MET A 1 23.81 2.33 -58.35
N ASP A 2 22.70 3.03 -58.55
CA ASP A 2 22.75 4.44 -58.93
C ASP A 2 22.19 5.31 -57.81
N TRP A 3 22.79 6.49 -57.66
CA TRP A 3 22.25 7.52 -56.78
C TRP A 3 20.90 8.01 -57.29
N ILE A 4 19.97 8.31 -56.38
CA ILE A 4 18.73 9.00 -56.78
C ILE A 4 19.11 10.42 -57.20
N ASN A 5 18.48 10.90 -58.27
CA ASN A 5 18.63 12.27 -58.75
C ASN A 5 18.52 13.27 -57.57
N SER A 6 19.57 14.06 -57.37
CA SER A 6 19.71 14.95 -56.21
C SER A 6 18.67 16.06 -56.21
N GLU A 7 18.19 16.54 -57.37
CA GLU A 7 17.16 17.57 -57.44
C GLU A 7 15.79 17.03 -57.01
N LYS A 8 15.42 15.83 -57.48
CA LYS A 8 14.17 15.18 -57.07
C LYS A 8 14.15 14.84 -55.58
N LEU A 9 15.26 14.35 -55.03
CA LEU A 9 15.33 14.05 -53.60
C LEU A 9 15.47 15.30 -52.73
N ASN A 10 16.20 16.32 -53.17
CA ASN A 10 16.27 17.60 -52.45
C ASN A 10 14.91 18.29 -52.36
N ALA A 11 14.06 18.17 -53.39
CA ALA A 11 12.68 18.64 -53.32
C ALA A 11 11.87 17.88 -52.26
N GLU A 12 12.02 16.55 -52.16
CA GLU A 12 11.38 15.73 -51.11
C GLU A 12 11.92 16.08 -49.70
N LEU A 13 13.23 16.21 -49.53
CA LEU A 13 13.88 16.60 -48.27
C LEU A 13 13.50 18.03 -47.85
N LYS A 14 13.36 18.95 -48.80
CA LYS A 14 12.91 20.33 -48.55
C LYS A 14 11.45 20.36 -48.12
N LYS A 15 10.59 19.65 -48.85
CA LYS A 15 9.14 19.60 -48.60
C LYS A 15 8.79 18.92 -47.28
N HIS A 16 9.47 17.82 -46.94
CA HIS A 16 9.09 16.99 -45.79
C HIS A 16 9.99 17.15 -44.56
N LEU A 17 11.28 17.48 -44.74
CA LEU A 17 12.22 17.59 -43.62
C LEU A 17 12.59 19.05 -43.29
N LYS A 18 12.19 20.06 -44.08
CA LYS A 18 12.59 21.47 -43.85
C LYS A 18 14.12 21.63 -43.72
N ILE A 19 14.88 20.93 -44.56
CA ILE A 19 16.33 21.12 -44.69
C ILE A 19 16.56 22.17 -45.78
N GLU A 20 16.81 23.42 -45.39
CA GLU A 20 17.30 24.45 -46.30
C GLU A 20 18.77 24.68 -45.99
N ASN A 21 19.65 24.24 -46.89
CA ASN A 21 21.04 24.65 -46.83
C ASN A 21 21.76 24.34 -48.14
N GLU A 22 22.39 25.34 -48.75
CA GLU A 22 23.26 25.15 -49.93
C GLU A 22 24.39 24.15 -49.59
N GLU A 23 24.83 24.10 -48.33
CA GLU A 23 25.79 23.12 -47.82
C GLU A 23 25.34 21.66 -47.98
N VAL A 24 24.03 21.39 -47.86
CA VAL A 24 23.47 20.03 -48.03
C VAL A 24 23.48 19.63 -49.50
N LYS A 25 23.10 20.55 -50.38
CA LYS A 25 23.14 20.34 -51.83
C LYS A 25 24.59 20.07 -52.29
N GLN A 26 25.55 20.88 -51.83
CA GLN A 26 26.97 20.69 -52.15
C GLN A 26 27.52 19.37 -51.59
N ALA A 27 27.16 19.00 -50.36
CA ALA A 27 27.57 17.73 -49.76
C ALA A 27 27.02 16.49 -50.51
N ILE A 28 25.80 16.59 -51.04
CA ILE A 28 25.18 15.52 -51.86
C ILE A 28 25.85 15.46 -53.23
N LEU A 29 26.05 16.61 -53.90
CA LEU A 29 26.73 16.64 -55.20
C LEU A 29 28.15 16.09 -55.10
N GLN A 30 28.87 16.41 -54.02
CA GLN A 30 30.20 15.87 -53.77
C GLN A 30 30.18 14.35 -53.50
N LEU A 31 29.15 13.84 -52.84
CA LEU A 31 28.95 12.40 -52.63
C LEU A 31 28.67 11.67 -53.96
N GLN A 32 27.89 12.31 -54.85
CA GLN A 32 27.50 11.76 -56.15
C GLN A 32 28.62 11.74 -57.20
N LYS A 33 29.76 12.41 -56.94
CA LYS A 33 30.97 12.31 -57.79
C LYS A 33 31.61 10.92 -57.78
N THR A 34 31.24 10.07 -56.81
CA THR A 34 31.59 8.64 -56.78
C THR A 34 30.36 7.80 -57.04
N SER A 35 30.51 6.66 -57.76
CA SER A 35 29.40 5.72 -57.92
C SER A 35 28.93 5.20 -56.54
N ALA A 36 27.66 4.85 -56.42
CA ALA A 36 27.14 4.40 -55.12
C ALA A 36 27.82 3.10 -54.65
N ASN A 37 28.21 2.23 -55.59
CA ASN A 37 28.93 0.99 -55.29
C ASN A 37 30.37 1.26 -54.80
N ASP A 38 31.09 2.18 -55.46
CA ASP A 38 32.45 2.54 -55.04
C ASP A 38 32.44 3.26 -53.69
N TRP A 39 31.43 4.10 -53.45
CA TRP A 39 31.27 4.78 -52.17
C TRP A 39 31.01 3.80 -51.02
N LEU A 40 30.13 2.82 -51.21
CA LEU A 40 29.83 1.78 -50.21
C LEU A 40 31.09 1.03 -49.78
N ASN A 41 31.98 0.73 -50.73
CA ASN A 41 33.23 0.02 -50.49
C ASN A 41 34.39 0.93 -50.02
N SER A 42 34.22 2.25 -50.06
CA SER A 42 35.26 3.21 -49.65
C SER A 42 35.27 3.46 -48.13
N PRO A 43 36.41 3.84 -47.52
CA PRO A 43 36.47 4.25 -46.11
C PRO A 43 35.89 5.66 -45.86
N LYS A 44 35.34 6.33 -46.88
CA LYS A 44 34.81 7.70 -46.75
C LYS A 44 33.68 7.74 -45.72
N GLN A 45 33.82 8.64 -44.74
CA GLN A 45 32.83 8.87 -43.70
C GLN A 45 31.70 9.79 -44.21
N LEU A 46 30.49 9.55 -43.71
CA LEU A 46 29.36 10.46 -43.89
C LEU A 46 29.51 11.68 -42.99
N ASN A 47 28.84 12.76 -43.38
CA ASN A 47 28.70 13.94 -42.54
C ASN A 47 27.22 14.22 -42.26
N ARG A 48 26.96 15.15 -41.32
CA ARG A 48 25.60 15.52 -40.90
C ARG A 48 24.70 16.02 -42.04
N TYR A 49 25.28 16.42 -43.16
CA TYR A 49 24.57 17.03 -44.29
C TYR A 49 24.12 15.99 -45.34
N ASN A 50 24.92 14.94 -45.58
CA ASN A 50 24.59 13.92 -46.59
C ASN A 50 24.02 12.61 -46.02
N VAL A 51 24.09 12.40 -44.71
CA VAL A 51 23.61 11.15 -44.09
C VAL A 51 22.10 10.91 -44.24
N TYR A 52 21.27 11.96 -44.16
CA TYR A 52 19.83 11.83 -44.37
C TYR A 52 19.48 11.51 -45.83
N TYR A 53 20.27 12.03 -46.77
CA TYR A 53 20.17 11.68 -48.19
C TYR A 53 20.48 10.19 -48.39
N VAL A 54 21.58 9.70 -47.81
CA VAL A 54 21.96 8.27 -47.92
C VAL A 54 20.94 7.35 -47.26
N LEU A 55 20.42 7.71 -46.08
CA LEU A 55 19.36 6.94 -45.43
C LEU A 55 18.10 6.85 -46.31
N THR A 56 17.66 7.99 -46.84
CA THR A 56 16.49 8.07 -47.73
C THR A 56 16.71 7.29 -49.01
N TRP A 57 17.90 7.40 -49.60
CA TRP A 57 18.29 6.64 -50.78
C TRP A 57 18.22 5.14 -50.53
N ALA A 58 18.88 4.67 -49.47
CA ALA A 58 18.94 3.25 -49.15
C ALA A 58 17.57 2.63 -48.83
N ILE A 59 16.65 3.39 -48.22
CA ILE A 59 15.26 2.94 -48.01
C ILE A 59 14.53 2.85 -49.35
N LYS A 60 14.60 3.90 -50.18
CA LYS A 60 13.86 3.99 -51.46
C LYS A 60 14.35 2.97 -52.50
N THR A 61 15.65 2.66 -52.49
CA THR A 61 16.25 1.63 -53.36
C THR A 61 16.23 0.23 -52.75
N LYS A 62 15.56 0.05 -51.59
CA LYS A 62 15.39 -1.23 -50.88
C LYS A 62 16.71 -1.94 -50.51
N LEU A 63 17.79 -1.20 -50.30
CA LEU A 63 19.10 -1.78 -49.96
C LEU A 63 19.13 -2.40 -48.56
N PHE A 64 18.19 -2.04 -47.67
CA PHE A 64 18.03 -2.70 -46.38
C PHE A 64 17.39 -4.10 -46.48
N SER A 65 16.87 -4.48 -47.66
CA SER A 65 16.41 -5.85 -47.93
C SER A 65 17.54 -6.80 -48.32
N ASP A 66 18.74 -6.28 -48.61
CA ASP A 66 19.92 -7.07 -48.99
C ASP A 66 20.89 -7.18 -47.80
N GLU A 67 21.17 -8.41 -47.37
CA GLU A 67 22.07 -8.72 -46.25
C GLU A 67 23.49 -8.15 -46.43
N ASN A 68 23.97 -8.07 -47.68
CA ASN A 68 25.32 -7.59 -47.99
C ASN A 68 25.42 -6.08 -47.80
N TYR A 69 24.38 -5.34 -48.18
CA TYR A 69 24.40 -3.87 -48.15
C TYR A 69 23.86 -3.27 -46.85
N LYS A 70 22.85 -3.90 -46.23
CA LYS A 70 22.19 -3.34 -45.04
C LYS A 70 23.16 -3.06 -43.89
N LYS A 71 24.12 -3.98 -43.64
CA LYS A 71 25.13 -3.83 -42.56
C LYS A 71 26.11 -2.71 -42.86
N MET A 72 26.62 -2.67 -44.10
CA MET A 72 27.59 -1.66 -44.56
C MET A 72 27.00 -0.24 -44.50
N ILE A 73 25.77 -0.07 -44.97
CA ILE A 73 25.07 1.22 -44.97
C ILE A 73 24.81 1.67 -43.54
N LEU A 74 24.28 0.79 -42.70
CA LEU A 74 23.92 1.16 -41.34
C LEU A 74 25.15 1.52 -40.50
N LYS A 75 26.27 0.78 -40.65
CA LYS A 75 27.54 1.09 -39.99
C LYS A 75 28.01 2.51 -40.32
N LYS A 76 28.02 2.88 -41.61
CA LYS A 76 28.37 4.24 -42.06
C LYS A 76 27.46 5.33 -41.49
N ILE A 77 26.16 5.05 -41.35
CA ILE A 77 25.18 5.99 -40.74
C ILE A 77 25.41 6.09 -39.22
N ILE A 78 25.71 4.98 -38.55
CA ILE A 78 25.97 4.94 -37.10
C ILE A 78 27.25 5.71 -36.76
N ASP A 79 28.31 5.56 -37.55
CA ASP A 79 29.60 6.20 -37.31
C ASP A 79 29.61 7.71 -37.62
N CYS A 80 28.59 8.21 -38.33
CA CYS A 80 28.49 9.62 -38.67
C CYS A 80 28.18 10.50 -37.44
N PRO A 81 29.03 11.49 -37.11
CA PRO A 81 28.82 12.40 -35.99
C PRO A 81 27.71 13.42 -36.27
N GLY A 82 27.02 13.85 -35.20
CA GLY A 82 26.03 14.96 -35.27
C GLY A 82 24.65 14.62 -35.83
N ILE A 83 24.32 13.33 -36.01
CA ILE A 83 22.99 12.88 -36.45
C ILE A 83 21.95 13.09 -35.36
N ARG A 84 20.80 13.65 -35.73
CA ARG A 84 19.67 13.90 -34.82
C ARG A 84 18.60 12.83 -35.00
N GLY A 85 18.24 12.16 -33.90
CA GLY A 85 17.19 11.12 -33.90
C GLY A 85 15.85 11.61 -34.45
N ASN A 86 15.43 12.84 -34.15
CA ASN A 86 14.16 13.39 -34.64
C ASN A 86 14.09 13.47 -36.17
N ARG A 87 15.22 13.77 -36.82
CA ARG A 87 15.29 13.84 -38.30
C ARG A 87 15.17 12.45 -38.93
N ILE A 88 15.72 11.42 -38.27
CA ILE A 88 15.52 10.03 -38.68
C ILE A 88 14.05 9.67 -38.54
N LEU A 89 13.43 9.99 -37.40
CA LEU A 89 12.00 9.73 -37.17
C LEU A 89 11.12 10.34 -38.25
N ASP A 90 11.35 11.59 -38.65
CA ASP A 90 10.57 12.24 -39.71
C ASP A 90 10.65 11.47 -41.04
N ILE A 91 11.84 10.94 -41.39
CA ILE A 91 12.03 10.07 -42.56
C ILE A 91 11.27 8.76 -42.38
N LEU A 92 11.28 8.17 -41.19
CA LEU A 92 10.60 6.91 -40.90
C LEU A 92 9.07 7.03 -40.96
N ILE A 93 8.52 8.14 -40.49
CA ILE A 93 7.08 8.44 -40.65
C ILE A 93 6.74 8.53 -42.13
N TYR A 94 7.54 9.25 -42.93
CA TYR A 94 7.32 9.39 -44.36
C TYR A 94 7.30 8.04 -45.11
N PHE A 95 8.20 7.12 -44.76
CA PHE A 95 8.24 5.77 -45.34
C PHE A 95 7.31 4.76 -44.66
N GLY A 96 6.41 5.19 -43.75
CA GLY A 96 5.39 4.33 -43.16
C GLY A 96 5.89 3.38 -42.06
N TYR A 97 7.10 3.59 -41.54
CA TYR A 97 7.62 2.79 -40.43
C TYR A 97 6.94 3.13 -39.09
N PHE A 98 6.43 4.36 -38.94
CA PHE A 98 5.74 4.85 -37.76
C PHE A 98 4.50 5.65 -38.15
N THR A 99 3.43 5.53 -37.37
CA THR A 99 2.28 6.46 -37.45
C THR A 99 2.47 7.65 -36.51
N GLN A 100 1.78 8.77 -36.80
CA GLN A 100 1.84 9.96 -35.93
C GLN A 100 1.32 9.68 -34.51
N GLU A 101 0.32 8.81 -34.39
CA GLU A 101 -0.24 8.37 -33.11
C GLU A 101 0.80 7.62 -32.26
N GLN A 102 1.52 6.66 -32.87
CA GLN A 102 2.60 5.94 -32.22
C GLN A 102 3.69 6.89 -31.71
N VAL A 103 4.05 7.88 -32.52
CA VAL A 103 5.04 8.89 -32.15
C VAL A 103 4.59 9.73 -30.96
N ASN A 104 3.33 10.18 -30.96
CA ASN A 104 2.78 10.99 -29.86
C ASN A 104 2.74 10.20 -28.54
N LYS A 105 2.36 8.91 -28.60
CA LYS A 105 2.35 8.02 -27.44
C LYS A 105 3.76 7.70 -26.93
N ILE A 106 4.74 7.49 -27.81
CA ILE A 106 6.15 7.34 -27.41
C ILE A 106 6.68 8.62 -26.73
N LYS A 107 6.35 9.80 -27.27
CA LYS A 107 6.78 11.09 -26.70
C LYS A 107 6.13 11.41 -25.35
N SER A 108 4.89 10.99 -25.11
CA SER A 108 4.22 11.22 -23.83
C SER A 108 4.63 10.20 -22.76
N GLU A 109 4.65 8.91 -23.09
CA GLU A 109 4.84 7.85 -22.10
C GLU A 109 6.29 7.34 -21.97
N HIS A 110 7.12 7.54 -23.01
CA HIS A 110 8.39 6.83 -23.15
C HIS A 110 9.57 7.72 -23.54
N TYR A 111 9.42 9.04 -23.55
CA TYR A 111 10.46 9.97 -23.97
C TYR A 111 11.77 9.80 -23.20
N SER A 112 11.69 9.62 -21.89
CA SER A 112 12.86 9.40 -21.02
C SER A 112 13.63 8.11 -21.35
N LEU A 113 12.96 7.10 -21.93
CA LEU A 113 13.60 5.85 -22.33
C LEU A 113 14.45 6.02 -23.59
N ILE A 114 14.02 6.88 -24.52
CA ILE A 114 14.67 7.03 -25.83
C ILE A 114 15.56 8.27 -25.95
N LEU A 115 15.48 9.22 -25.01
CA LEU A 115 16.14 10.53 -25.09
C LEU A 115 17.62 10.47 -25.51
N HIS A 116 18.42 9.64 -24.84
CA HIS A 116 19.86 9.53 -25.08
C HIS A 116 20.24 8.53 -26.19
N SER A 117 19.28 7.80 -26.75
CA SER A 117 19.53 6.76 -27.76
C SER A 117 18.59 6.81 -28.96
N ALA A 118 17.91 7.95 -29.17
CA ALA A 118 16.85 8.10 -30.18
C ALA A 118 17.32 7.73 -31.59
N LYS A 119 18.54 8.15 -31.97
CA LYS A 119 19.18 7.76 -33.25
C LYS A 119 19.15 6.25 -33.44
N PHE A 120 19.72 5.52 -32.48
CA PHE A 120 19.82 4.07 -32.55
C PHE A 120 18.46 3.41 -32.50
N PHE A 121 17.55 3.90 -31.64
CA PHE A 121 16.19 3.39 -31.54
C PHE A 121 15.48 3.40 -32.89
N TYR A 122 15.51 4.52 -33.63
CA TYR A 122 14.86 4.60 -34.94
C TYR A 122 15.58 3.78 -36.02
N LEU A 123 16.92 3.73 -36.02
CA LEU A 123 17.68 2.95 -36.98
C LEU A 123 17.43 1.43 -36.91
N HIS A 124 16.93 0.90 -35.78
CA HIS A 124 16.52 -0.51 -35.69
C HIS A 124 15.43 -0.85 -36.70
N PHE A 125 14.44 0.03 -36.87
CA PHE A 125 13.29 -0.22 -37.74
C PHE A 125 13.70 -0.23 -39.20
N VAL A 126 14.65 0.63 -39.57
CA VAL A 126 15.22 0.68 -40.92
C VAL A 126 15.99 -0.59 -41.25
N TYR A 127 16.83 -1.05 -40.32
CA TYR A 127 17.65 -2.25 -40.53
C TYR A 127 16.81 -3.52 -40.63
N ILE A 128 15.78 -3.64 -39.79
CA ILE A 128 14.82 -4.75 -39.84
C ILE A 128 13.90 -4.60 -41.07
N ASN A 129 13.78 -3.40 -41.61
CA ASN A 129 12.95 -3.06 -42.77
C ASN A 129 11.47 -3.45 -42.55
N LYS A 130 10.94 -3.20 -41.34
CA LYS A 130 9.54 -3.48 -40.96
C LYS A 130 8.90 -2.30 -40.22
N PRO A 131 7.59 -2.05 -40.40
CA PRO A 131 6.83 -1.09 -39.60
C PRO A 131 6.84 -1.40 -38.11
N PHE A 132 6.64 -0.37 -37.29
CA PHE A 132 6.70 -0.44 -35.82
C PHE A 132 5.85 -1.56 -35.21
N GLY A 133 4.64 -1.77 -35.73
CA GLY A 133 3.70 -2.79 -35.24
C GLY A 133 3.99 -4.22 -35.69
N GLU A 134 4.89 -4.43 -36.66
CA GLU A 134 5.17 -5.74 -37.28
C GLU A 134 6.48 -6.38 -36.79
N ILE A 135 7.22 -5.69 -35.92
CA ILE A 135 8.50 -6.18 -35.41
C ILE A 135 8.29 -7.29 -34.39
N THR A 136 8.97 -8.42 -34.59
CA THR A 136 9.00 -9.55 -33.64
C THR A 136 10.23 -9.54 -32.74
N ILE A 137 10.25 -10.38 -31.69
CA ILE A 137 11.42 -10.54 -30.82
C ILE A 137 12.64 -11.06 -31.58
N SER A 138 12.42 -11.96 -32.54
CA SER A 138 13.48 -12.54 -33.38
C SER A 138 14.12 -11.46 -34.26
N ASP A 139 13.30 -10.59 -34.86
CA ASP A 139 13.79 -9.49 -35.69
C ASP A 139 14.72 -8.56 -34.90
N MET A 140 14.35 -8.26 -33.65
CA MET A 140 15.16 -7.40 -32.79
C MET A 140 16.51 -8.01 -32.36
N GLN A 141 16.60 -9.34 -32.30
CA GLN A 141 17.85 -10.04 -31.95
C GLN A 141 18.87 -10.00 -33.11
N SER A 142 18.41 -10.03 -34.36
CA SER A 142 19.29 -9.94 -35.53
C SER A 142 20.06 -8.62 -35.57
N TYR A 143 19.38 -7.48 -35.41
CA TYR A 143 20.04 -6.18 -35.29
C TYR A 143 21.07 -6.16 -34.17
N PHE A 144 20.70 -6.72 -33.03
CA PHE A 144 21.51 -6.68 -31.83
C PHE A 144 22.86 -7.39 -32.01
N ASN A 145 22.83 -8.61 -32.55
CA ASN A 145 24.05 -9.41 -32.76
C ASN A 145 25.04 -8.73 -33.72
N ASP A 146 24.52 -8.02 -34.73
CA ASP A 146 25.35 -7.37 -35.76
C ASP A 146 25.98 -6.05 -35.30
N PHE A 147 25.51 -5.47 -34.19
CA PHE A 147 25.93 -4.14 -33.71
C PHE A 147 26.28 -4.11 -32.20
N ASP A 148 26.64 -5.27 -31.62
CA ASP A 148 26.94 -5.41 -30.19
C ASP A 148 28.13 -4.54 -29.72
N GLU A 149 29.08 -4.26 -30.63
CA GLU A 149 30.22 -3.36 -30.41
C GLU A 149 29.79 -1.93 -30.04
N TYR A 150 28.59 -1.51 -30.45
CA TYR A 150 28.03 -0.23 -30.04
C TYR A 150 27.28 -0.42 -28.72
N HIS A 151 27.92 -0.08 -27.60
CA HIS A 151 27.44 -0.20 -26.20
C HIS A 151 25.95 0.19 -25.97
N MET A 152 25.37 1.04 -26.83
CA MET A 152 23.97 1.48 -26.82
C MET A 152 22.96 0.45 -27.40
N ALA A 153 23.39 -0.54 -28.18
CA ALA A 153 22.52 -1.54 -28.82
C ALA A 153 21.83 -2.44 -27.78
N GLN A 154 22.55 -2.89 -26.74
CA GLN A 154 21.96 -3.75 -25.70
C GLN A 154 20.87 -3.02 -24.89
N HIS A 155 21.08 -1.71 -24.66
CA HIS A 155 20.12 -0.87 -23.96
C HIS A 155 18.86 -0.59 -24.81
N ASN A 156 18.99 -0.50 -26.13
CA ASN A 156 17.87 -0.27 -27.05
C ASN A 156 16.95 -1.47 -27.20
N LEU A 157 17.48 -2.71 -27.26
CA LEU A 157 16.64 -3.91 -27.33
C LEU A 157 15.64 -3.99 -26.18
N LYS A 158 16.09 -3.72 -24.95
CA LYS A 158 15.23 -3.72 -23.75
C LYS A 158 14.21 -2.59 -23.77
N ARG A 159 14.63 -1.39 -24.16
CA ARG A 159 13.75 -0.21 -24.29
C ARG A 159 12.68 -0.46 -25.34
N LEU A 160 13.07 -1.01 -26.49
CA LEU A 160 12.20 -1.36 -27.60
C LEU A 160 11.18 -2.42 -27.20
N LYS A 161 11.59 -3.51 -26.54
CA LYS A 161 10.66 -4.51 -25.99
C LYS A 161 9.66 -3.91 -25.00
N LYS A 162 10.10 -2.98 -24.15
CA LYS A 162 9.23 -2.29 -23.18
C LYS A 162 8.20 -1.38 -23.86
N ILE A 163 8.61 -0.67 -24.91
CA ILE A 163 7.73 0.18 -25.71
C ILE A 163 6.77 -0.70 -26.53
N LEU A 164 7.24 -1.69 -27.29
CA LEU A 164 6.34 -2.56 -28.06
C LEU A 164 5.32 -3.30 -27.19
N TYR A 165 5.69 -3.69 -25.95
CA TYR A 165 4.75 -4.22 -24.96
C TYR A 165 3.69 -3.20 -24.52
N SER A 166 4.05 -1.93 -24.33
CA SER A 166 3.07 -0.90 -23.94
C SER A 166 2.07 -0.59 -25.05
N PHE A 167 2.41 -0.88 -26.29
CA PHE A 167 1.52 -0.80 -27.44
C PHE A 167 0.72 -2.09 -27.69
N GLY A 168 0.89 -3.13 -26.88
CA GLY A 168 0.14 -4.40 -27.02
C GLY A 168 0.67 -5.33 -28.13
N TYR A 169 1.79 -5.00 -28.77
CA TYR A 169 2.41 -5.85 -29.80
C TYR A 169 3.14 -7.07 -29.24
N PHE A 170 3.27 -7.19 -27.92
CA PHE A 170 3.76 -8.40 -27.23
C PHE A 170 2.91 -8.76 -26.01
N ASN A 171 2.74 -10.06 -25.78
CA ASN A 171 2.03 -10.61 -24.61
C ASN A 171 2.95 -10.83 -23.40
N LYS A 172 4.28 -10.83 -23.59
CA LYS A 172 5.26 -11.08 -22.53
C LYS A 172 5.96 -9.79 -22.16
N ARG A 173 5.73 -9.30 -20.92
CA ARG A 173 6.41 -8.12 -20.38
C ARG A 173 7.91 -8.32 -20.50
N SER A 174 8.62 -7.40 -21.18
CA SER A 174 10.08 -7.39 -21.12
C SER A 174 10.44 -7.34 -19.64
N THR A 175 11.16 -8.35 -19.15
CA THR A 175 11.68 -8.36 -17.78
C THR A 175 12.33 -7.01 -17.55
N LYS A 176 11.76 -6.20 -16.63
CA LYS A 176 12.38 -4.95 -16.15
C LYS A 176 13.86 -5.24 -15.98
N ASN A 177 14.75 -4.29 -16.32
CA ASN A 177 16.10 -4.30 -15.78
C ASN A 177 15.95 -4.57 -14.29
N VAL A 178 16.27 -5.81 -13.92
CA VAL A 178 16.53 -6.16 -12.55
C VAL A 178 17.75 -5.29 -12.29
N LYS A 179 17.62 -4.24 -11.45
CA LYS A 179 18.81 -3.75 -10.73
C LYS A 179 19.54 -5.02 -10.34
N LYS A 180 20.79 -5.24 -10.81
CA LYS A 180 21.48 -6.53 -10.67
C LYS A 180 21.06 -7.12 -9.34
N PHE A 181 20.28 -8.20 -9.39
CA PHE A 181 19.63 -8.68 -8.16
C PHE A 181 20.74 -8.86 -7.14
N ASN A 182 20.49 -8.64 -5.84
CA ASN A 182 21.57 -8.82 -4.86
C ASN A 182 22.27 -10.18 -5.05
N LEU A 183 21.54 -11.21 -5.51
CA LEU A 183 22.11 -12.45 -6.04
C LEU A 183 23.17 -12.27 -7.14
N GLU A 184 22.88 -11.61 -8.26
CA GLU A 184 23.84 -11.40 -9.35
C GLU A 184 25.08 -10.60 -8.90
N LEU A 185 24.91 -9.60 -8.04
CA LEU A 185 26.03 -8.85 -7.47
C LEU A 185 26.89 -9.73 -6.57
N LEU A 186 26.25 -10.50 -5.69
CA LEU A 186 26.91 -11.41 -4.77
C LEU A 186 27.57 -12.59 -5.49
N SER A 187 26.94 -13.12 -6.53
CA SER A 187 27.49 -14.20 -7.34
C SER A 187 28.74 -13.80 -8.13
N ALA A 188 28.94 -12.51 -8.38
CA ALA A 188 30.16 -11.98 -8.98
C ALA A 188 31.26 -11.69 -7.94
N ASN A 189 31.00 -11.90 -6.64
CA ASN A 189 31.99 -11.73 -5.59
C ASN A 189 33.08 -12.79 -5.70
N HIS A 190 34.35 -12.38 -5.61
CA HIS A 190 35.50 -13.28 -5.77
C HIS A 190 35.57 -14.38 -4.69
N THR A 191 35.16 -14.06 -3.45
CA THR A 191 35.23 -14.98 -2.31
C THR A 191 33.91 -15.74 -2.15
N PHE A 192 32.78 -15.04 -2.15
CA PHE A 192 31.49 -15.63 -1.82
C PHE A 192 30.66 -16.06 -3.04
N GLY A 193 31.10 -15.76 -4.27
CA GLY A 193 30.26 -15.88 -5.47
C GLY A 193 29.69 -17.28 -5.70
N HIS A 194 30.56 -18.29 -5.65
CA HIS A 194 30.18 -19.70 -5.80
C HIS A 194 29.29 -20.17 -4.64
N ILE A 195 29.64 -19.84 -3.39
CA ILE A 195 28.87 -20.17 -2.18
C ILE A 195 27.44 -19.62 -2.26
N ILE A 196 27.29 -18.40 -2.76
CA ILE A 196 26.01 -17.72 -2.93
C ILE A 196 25.15 -18.41 -4.00
N GLN A 197 25.77 -18.90 -5.09
CA GLN A 197 25.07 -19.66 -6.12
C GLN A 197 24.57 -21.00 -5.57
N ASP A 198 25.41 -21.73 -4.85
CA ASP A 198 25.05 -23.00 -4.22
C ASP A 198 23.92 -22.81 -3.19
N TYR A 199 23.99 -21.74 -2.40
CA TYR A 199 22.91 -21.41 -1.46
C TYR A 199 21.60 -21.07 -2.16
N ASN A 200 21.63 -20.36 -3.30
CA ASN A 200 20.44 -20.11 -4.09
C ASN A 200 19.82 -21.40 -4.62
N THR A 201 20.65 -22.33 -5.10
CA THR A 201 20.22 -23.67 -5.54
C THR A 201 19.57 -24.44 -4.38
N PHE A 202 20.19 -24.42 -3.20
CA PHE A 202 19.63 -25.00 -1.98
C PHE A 202 18.25 -24.40 -1.63
N LEU A 203 18.13 -23.07 -1.66
CA LEU A 203 16.85 -22.39 -1.38
C LEU A 203 15.78 -22.73 -2.42
N ILE A 204 16.14 -22.89 -3.70
CA ILE A 204 15.20 -23.31 -4.75
C ILE A 204 14.74 -24.75 -4.51
N ALA A 205 15.68 -25.67 -4.29
CA ALA A 205 15.39 -27.07 -4.03
C ALA A 205 14.54 -27.26 -2.76
N GLY A 206 14.76 -26.42 -1.74
CA GLY A 206 13.94 -26.37 -0.52
C GLY A 206 12.60 -25.66 -0.66
N GLY A 207 12.18 -25.27 -1.87
CA GLY A 207 10.86 -24.64 -2.11
C GLY A 207 10.73 -23.21 -1.58
N ALA A 208 11.83 -22.48 -1.38
CA ALA A 208 11.77 -21.13 -0.82
C ALA A 208 11.10 -20.13 -1.79
N LYS A 209 10.05 -19.46 -1.29
CA LYS A 209 9.32 -18.42 -2.03
C LYS A 209 10.26 -17.32 -2.56
N LYS A 210 9.96 -16.78 -3.74
CA LYS A 210 10.76 -15.74 -4.40
C LYS A 210 11.02 -14.51 -3.50
N THR A 211 10.02 -14.10 -2.72
CA THR A 211 10.13 -12.97 -1.77
C THR A 211 11.11 -13.26 -0.64
N TYR A 212 11.11 -14.47 -0.10
CA TYR A 212 12.08 -14.93 0.90
C TYR A 212 13.49 -14.91 0.34
N ARG A 213 13.70 -15.44 -0.87
CA ARG A 213 15.01 -15.43 -1.55
C ARG A 213 15.51 -14.01 -1.78
N LYS A 214 14.65 -13.11 -2.26
CA LYS A 214 14.98 -11.68 -2.44
C LYS A 214 15.47 -11.02 -1.15
N LEU A 215 14.74 -11.26 -0.05
CA LEU A 215 15.12 -10.71 1.25
C LEU A 215 16.43 -11.31 1.73
N SER A 216 16.61 -12.62 1.58
CA SER A 216 17.84 -13.32 1.97
C SER A 216 19.07 -12.72 1.30
N PHE A 217 19.07 -12.56 -0.04
CA PHE A 217 20.20 -11.97 -0.73
C PHE A 217 20.39 -10.48 -0.43
N THR A 218 19.33 -9.76 -0.06
CA THR A 218 19.48 -8.39 0.47
C THR A 218 20.21 -8.37 1.81
N SER A 219 19.84 -9.27 2.72
CA SER A 219 20.50 -9.41 4.02
C SER A 219 21.97 -9.83 3.85
N LEU A 220 22.24 -10.81 2.98
CA LEU A 220 23.59 -11.28 2.70
C LEU A 220 24.45 -10.20 2.05
N LYS A 221 23.89 -9.36 1.16
CA LYS A 221 24.63 -8.24 0.57
C LYS A 221 25.10 -7.27 1.63
N ASN A 222 24.22 -6.86 2.53
CA ASN A 222 24.60 -5.97 3.63
C ASN A 222 25.64 -6.60 4.56
N PHE A 223 25.54 -7.92 4.81
CA PHE A 223 26.48 -8.63 5.66
C PHE A 223 27.87 -8.79 5.03
N ILE A 224 27.93 -9.18 3.75
CA ILE A 224 29.17 -9.30 3.00
C ILE A 224 29.83 -7.92 2.84
N ASP A 225 29.05 -6.88 2.55
CA ASP A 225 29.58 -5.50 2.50
C ASP A 225 30.20 -5.09 3.84
N PHE A 226 29.58 -5.47 4.96
CA PHE A 226 30.15 -5.23 6.28
C PHE A 226 31.47 -5.96 6.49
N ILE A 227 31.56 -7.24 6.10
CA ILE A 227 32.79 -8.04 6.19
C ILE A 227 33.92 -7.39 5.38
N GLU A 228 33.63 -7.02 4.13
CA GLU A 228 34.60 -6.42 3.22
C GLU A 228 35.07 -5.04 3.70
N ILE A 229 34.14 -4.15 4.09
CA ILE A 229 34.47 -2.80 4.56
C ILE A 229 35.35 -2.83 5.82
N ASN A 230 35.14 -3.81 6.69
CA ASN A 230 35.88 -3.94 7.94
C ASN A 230 37.09 -4.89 7.82
N ASN A 231 37.41 -5.38 6.61
CA ASN A 231 38.49 -6.33 6.35
C ASN A 231 38.48 -7.55 7.29
N ILE A 232 37.28 -8.07 7.59
CA ILE A 232 37.12 -9.20 8.50
C ILE A 232 37.43 -10.49 7.73
N ASN A 233 38.35 -11.30 8.25
CA ASN A 233 38.55 -12.65 7.72
C ASN A 233 37.30 -13.50 8.01
N SER A 234 36.62 -13.94 6.96
CA SER A 234 35.33 -14.62 7.09
C SER A 234 35.42 -16.00 7.73
N GLU A 235 36.60 -16.64 7.69
CA GLU A 235 36.88 -17.90 8.38
C GLU A 235 36.92 -17.72 9.91
N GLU A 236 37.26 -16.51 10.35
CA GLU A 236 37.44 -16.10 11.75
C GLU A 236 36.21 -15.34 12.29
N LEU A 237 35.07 -15.38 11.59
CA LEU A 237 33.85 -14.80 12.14
C LEU A 237 33.57 -15.40 13.52
N CYS A 238 33.16 -14.54 14.44
CA CYS A 238 32.82 -14.88 15.80
C CYS A 238 31.56 -14.09 16.21
N ASN A 239 31.04 -14.36 17.40
CA ASN A 239 29.83 -13.70 17.87
C ASN A 239 29.99 -12.17 17.98
N GLU A 240 31.19 -11.69 18.32
CA GLU A 240 31.48 -10.25 18.38
C GLU A 240 31.39 -9.57 17.01
N HIS A 241 31.82 -10.25 15.94
CA HIS A 241 31.67 -9.75 14.57
C HIS A 241 30.20 -9.62 14.17
N LEU A 242 29.35 -10.56 14.59
CA LEU A 242 27.91 -10.51 14.35
C LEU A 242 27.23 -9.38 15.14
N ASP A 243 27.69 -9.10 16.35
CA ASP A 243 27.21 -7.97 17.14
C ASP A 243 27.67 -6.63 16.52
N LYS A 244 28.90 -6.54 16.04
CA LYS A 244 29.39 -5.37 15.27
C LYS A 244 28.60 -5.14 13.99
N PHE A 245 28.12 -6.20 13.32
CA PHE A 245 27.23 -6.06 12.17
C PHE A 245 25.89 -5.40 12.53
N ILE A 246 25.33 -5.72 13.72
CA ILE A 246 24.12 -5.05 14.22
C ILE A 246 24.39 -3.55 14.40
N ASP A 247 25.52 -3.21 15.02
CA ASP A 247 25.91 -1.83 15.27
C ASP A 247 26.15 -1.08 13.96
N TYR A 248 26.83 -1.70 12.98
CA TYR A 248 26.97 -1.17 11.61
C TYR A 248 25.62 -0.89 10.93
N CYS A 249 24.65 -1.80 11.06
CA CYS A 249 23.32 -1.59 10.49
C CYS A 249 22.60 -0.39 11.13
N LYS A 250 22.81 -0.15 12.43
CA LYS A 250 22.23 0.99 13.13
C LYS A 250 22.94 2.30 12.77
N GLU A 251 24.25 2.34 12.96
CA GLU A 251 25.05 3.57 12.95
C GLU A 251 25.40 4.02 11.53
N ASN A 252 25.72 3.08 10.63
CA ASN A 252 26.17 3.41 9.28
C ASN A 252 25.03 3.35 8.25
N LYS A 253 24.02 2.51 8.46
CA LYS A 253 22.89 2.36 7.53
C LYS A 253 21.59 3.00 8.02
N ASN A 254 21.53 3.47 9.27
CA ASN A 254 20.32 4.03 9.88
C ASN A 254 19.11 3.10 9.76
N TYR A 255 19.33 1.78 9.87
CA TYR A 255 18.25 0.82 9.80
C TYR A 255 17.51 0.72 11.13
N LEU A 256 16.17 0.74 11.03
CA LEU A 256 15.29 0.47 12.17
C LEU A 256 15.56 -0.93 12.74
N ALA A 257 15.43 -1.08 14.06
CA ALA A 257 15.61 -2.36 14.74
C ALA A 257 14.75 -3.49 14.15
N SER A 258 13.52 -3.17 13.70
CA SER A 258 12.63 -4.11 13.02
C SER A 258 13.23 -4.66 11.71
N THR A 259 13.88 -3.81 10.92
CA THR A 259 14.57 -4.22 9.68
C THR A 259 15.74 -5.14 9.99
N ILE A 260 16.57 -4.79 10.98
CA ILE A 260 17.73 -5.61 11.39
C ILE A 260 17.28 -7.00 11.83
N LEU A 261 16.21 -7.08 12.63
CA LEU A 261 15.61 -8.34 13.07
C LEU A 261 15.10 -9.22 11.90
N THR A 262 14.76 -8.64 10.74
CA THR A 262 14.43 -9.44 9.55
C THR A 262 15.67 -10.02 8.85
N TYR A 263 16.83 -9.38 8.97
CA TYR A 263 18.07 -9.80 8.32
C TYR A 263 18.79 -10.91 9.10
N ILE A 264 18.85 -10.79 10.42
CA ILE A 264 19.50 -11.74 11.33
C ILE A 264 19.20 -13.21 10.99
N PRO A 265 17.94 -13.67 10.88
CA PRO A 265 17.67 -15.08 10.59
C PRO A 265 18.09 -15.51 9.19
N LYS A 266 18.18 -14.60 8.21
CA LYS A 266 18.63 -14.94 6.85
C LYS A 266 20.14 -15.15 6.80
N ILE A 267 20.87 -14.31 7.52
CA ILE A 267 22.32 -14.43 7.69
C ILE A 267 22.65 -15.67 8.52
N GLN A 268 21.95 -15.87 9.65
CA GLN A 268 22.13 -17.06 10.48
C GLN A 268 21.90 -18.35 9.70
N ASN A 269 20.81 -18.44 8.93
CA ASN A 269 20.52 -19.62 8.11
C ASN A 269 21.60 -19.89 7.05
N PHE A 270 22.18 -18.84 6.46
CA PHE A 270 23.27 -18.99 5.49
C PHE A 270 24.55 -19.50 6.16
N LEU A 271 24.93 -18.92 7.30
CA LEU A 271 26.11 -19.34 8.06
C LEU A 271 25.95 -20.77 8.60
N ASP A 272 24.77 -21.11 9.12
CA ASP A 272 24.47 -22.46 9.63
C ASP A 272 24.43 -23.51 8.51
N TRP A 273 24.02 -23.13 7.30
CA TRP A 273 24.01 -24.01 6.13
C TRP A 273 25.43 -24.29 5.61
N GLY A 274 26.29 -23.26 5.57
CA GLY A 274 27.63 -23.37 5.01
C GLY A 274 28.74 -23.74 6.01
N VAL A 275 28.42 -23.86 7.30
CA VAL A 275 29.40 -24.13 8.37
C VAL A 275 30.22 -25.39 8.07
N GLY A 276 31.55 -25.25 8.11
CA GLY A 276 32.49 -26.36 7.85
C GLY A 276 32.48 -26.93 6.42
N SER A 277 31.62 -26.44 5.52
CA SER A 277 31.51 -26.92 4.13
C SER A 277 32.33 -26.10 3.14
N TYR A 278 32.65 -24.86 3.49
CA TYR A 278 33.44 -23.94 2.66
C TYR A 278 34.58 -23.37 3.50
N SER A 279 35.77 -23.24 2.91
CA SER A 279 36.93 -22.63 3.59
C SER A 279 36.63 -21.19 4.00
N SER A 280 36.04 -20.40 3.10
CA SER A 280 35.71 -18.98 3.33
C SER A 280 34.53 -18.73 4.30
N LEU A 281 34.03 -19.75 4.99
CA LEU A 281 33.02 -19.64 6.03
C LEU A 281 33.52 -20.23 7.36
N PRO A 282 32.89 -19.89 8.50
CA PRO A 282 33.33 -20.39 9.80
C PRO A 282 33.31 -21.91 9.88
N LYS A 283 34.35 -22.48 10.51
CA LYS A 283 34.43 -23.93 10.79
C LYS A 283 33.47 -24.37 11.89
N GLN A 284 33.01 -23.45 12.72
CA GLN A 284 32.07 -23.70 13.82
C GLN A 284 30.89 -22.74 13.76
N LYS A 285 29.78 -23.13 14.39
CA LYS A 285 28.55 -22.31 14.42
C LYS A 285 28.78 -21.03 15.22
N VAL A 286 28.58 -19.89 14.56
CA VAL A 286 28.54 -18.55 15.17
C VAL A 286 27.10 -18.11 15.34
N LYS A 287 26.80 -17.35 16.39
CA LYS A 287 25.44 -16.90 16.71
C LYS A 287 25.43 -15.45 17.14
N PHE A 288 24.42 -14.72 16.69
CA PHE A 288 24.12 -13.39 17.22
C PHE A 288 23.90 -13.45 18.74
N SER A 289 24.40 -12.45 19.48
CA SER A 289 24.25 -12.42 20.93
C SER A 289 22.80 -12.32 21.35
N LYS A 290 22.41 -13.13 22.36
CA LYS A 290 21.07 -13.08 22.96
C LYS A 290 20.77 -11.71 23.57
N SER A 291 21.78 -11.03 24.15
CA SER A 291 21.58 -9.72 24.77
C SER A 291 21.25 -8.65 23.72
N LYS A 292 22.05 -8.54 22.65
CA LYS A 292 21.80 -7.62 21.51
C LYS A 292 20.48 -7.91 20.82
N MET A 293 20.13 -9.19 20.61
CA MET A 293 18.82 -9.56 20.05
C MET A 293 17.65 -9.15 20.95
N THR A 294 17.79 -9.30 22.27
CA THR A 294 16.76 -8.89 23.24
C THR A 294 16.59 -7.38 23.23
N MET A 295 17.70 -6.63 23.23
CA MET A 295 17.68 -5.16 23.10
C MET A 295 16.97 -4.71 21.81
N LEU A 296 17.33 -5.29 20.66
CA LEU A 296 16.67 -4.99 19.37
C LEU A 296 15.16 -5.30 19.41
N ARG A 297 14.77 -6.41 20.03
CA ARG A 297 13.35 -6.78 20.19
C ARG A 297 12.61 -5.79 21.07
N SER A 298 13.21 -5.37 22.19
CA SER A 298 12.63 -4.36 23.08
C SER A 298 12.49 -3.02 22.37
N GLU A 299 13.50 -2.58 21.63
CA GLU A 299 13.47 -1.35 20.84
C GLU A 299 12.41 -1.40 19.72
N ALA A 300 12.37 -2.49 18.96
CA ALA A 300 11.36 -2.68 17.91
C ALA A 300 9.93 -2.78 18.48
N LYS A 301 9.78 -3.35 19.67
CA LYS A 301 8.51 -3.39 20.41
C LYS A 301 8.10 -1.98 20.83
N ARG A 302 9.00 -1.24 21.49
CA ARG A 302 8.77 0.13 21.93
C ARG A 302 8.38 1.04 20.77
N HIS A 303 9.15 1.04 19.67
CA HIS A 303 8.79 1.80 18.48
C HIS A 303 7.44 1.42 17.89
N ARG A 304 7.05 0.14 17.94
CA ARG A 304 5.73 -0.28 17.46
C ARG A 304 4.60 0.21 18.38
N GLU A 305 4.83 0.25 19.68
CA GLU A 305 3.86 0.71 20.68
C GLU A 305 3.73 2.25 20.67
N GLU A 306 4.83 2.97 20.42
CA GLU A 306 4.87 4.43 20.28
C GLU A 306 4.40 4.92 18.90
N SER A 307 4.48 4.08 17.86
CA SER A 307 4.10 4.44 16.49
C SER A 307 2.62 4.20 16.22
N ASP A 308 1.99 5.15 15.54
CA ASP A 308 0.63 4.98 14.96
C ASP A 308 0.60 3.97 13.79
N GLY A 309 1.75 3.37 13.47
CA GLY A 309 1.92 2.33 12.49
C GLY A 309 1.53 2.80 11.10
N PHE A 310 0.44 2.24 10.59
CA PHE A 310 -0.11 2.57 9.27
C PHE A 310 -1.45 3.28 9.34
N ALA A 311 -1.94 3.63 10.54
CA ALA A 311 -3.21 4.35 10.68
C ALA A 311 -3.15 5.72 9.99
N PHE A 312 -4.31 6.35 9.81
CA PHE A 312 -4.32 7.76 9.43
C PHE A 312 -3.77 8.62 10.58
N GLU A 313 -3.02 9.65 10.22
CA GLU A 313 -2.49 10.61 11.18
C GLU A 313 -3.62 11.42 11.83
N LYS A 314 -4.65 11.77 11.06
CA LYS A 314 -5.85 12.46 11.53
C LYS A 314 -7.12 11.68 11.17
N GLU A 315 -8.09 11.63 12.09
CA GLU A 315 -9.37 10.92 11.89
C GLU A 315 -10.24 11.51 10.78
N GLU A 316 -10.06 12.79 10.46
CA GLU A 316 -10.80 13.49 9.40
C GLU A 316 -10.38 13.06 7.98
N TYR A 317 -9.15 12.57 7.79
CA TYR A 317 -8.61 12.20 6.46
C TYR A 317 -9.49 11.18 5.72
N PRO A 318 -9.88 10.03 6.30
CA PRO A 318 -10.76 9.06 5.62
C PRO A 318 -12.07 9.68 5.14
N LEU A 319 -12.68 10.57 5.94
CA LEU A 319 -13.93 11.25 5.59
C LEU A 319 -13.75 12.23 4.43
N MET A 320 -12.66 13.01 4.45
CA MET A 320 -12.30 13.92 3.37
C MET A 320 -12.04 13.15 2.06
N ILE A 321 -11.28 12.06 2.10
CA ILE A 321 -11.03 11.21 0.93
C ILE A 321 -12.34 10.64 0.39
N SER A 322 -13.22 10.16 1.27
CA SER A 322 -14.53 9.63 0.87
C SER A 322 -15.40 10.71 0.20
N SER A 323 -15.34 11.95 0.68
CA SER A 323 -16.03 13.10 0.06
C SER A 323 -15.47 13.43 -1.33
N ILE A 324 -14.15 13.39 -1.49
CA ILE A 324 -13.49 13.56 -2.78
C ILE A 324 -13.94 12.45 -3.74
N LEU A 325 -13.95 11.19 -3.30
CA LEU A 325 -14.39 10.06 -4.11
C LEU A 325 -15.87 10.18 -4.56
N LYS A 326 -16.76 10.69 -3.71
CA LYS A 326 -18.18 10.87 -4.08
C LYS A 326 -18.39 11.93 -5.17
N SER A 327 -17.49 12.90 -5.29
CA SER A 327 -17.62 14.02 -6.25
C SER A 327 -16.67 13.91 -7.45
N PHE A 328 -15.71 12.98 -7.41
CA PHE A 328 -14.70 12.82 -8.45
C PHE A 328 -15.29 12.22 -9.73
N LYS A 329 -14.91 12.79 -10.87
CA LYS A 329 -15.24 12.26 -12.21
C LYS A 329 -13.95 11.95 -12.96
N PRO A 330 -13.67 10.67 -13.26
CA PRO A 330 -12.50 10.28 -14.04
C PRO A 330 -12.48 10.92 -15.43
N LYS A 331 -11.30 11.40 -15.87
CA LYS A 331 -11.14 12.01 -17.20
C LYS A 331 -10.47 11.10 -18.22
N ASN A 332 -9.84 10.03 -17.75
CA ASN A 332 -9.13 9.07 -18.57
C ASN A 332 -9.16 7.69 -17.89
N GLU A 333 -8.72 6.68 -18.63
CA GLU A 333 -8.70 5.29 -18.19
C GLU A 333 -7.87 5.06 -16.91
N GLU A 334 -6.68 5.69 -16.78
CA GLU A 334 -5.86 5.57 -15.57
C GLU A 334 -6.59 6.10 -14.34
N GLU A 335 -7.23 7.27 -14.47
CA GLU A 335 -8.04 7.86 -13.40
C GLU A 335 -9.26 7.01 -13.08
N PHE A 336 -9.91 6.39 -14.08
CA PHE A 336 -11.07 5.52 -13.87
C PHE A 336 -10.69 4.28 -13.05
N LEU A 337 -9.60 3.61 -13.42
CA LEU A 337 -9.09 2.45 -12.70
C LEU A 337 -8.64 2.82 -11.28
N ALA A 338 -7.88 3.92 -11.12
CA ALA A 338 -7.40 4.35 -9.81
C ALA A 338 -8.54 4.84 -8.88
N TYR A 339 -9.54 5.51 -9.45
CA TYR A 339 -10.75 5.93 -8.75
C TYR A 339 -11.51 4.73 -8.17
N ASN A 340 -11.83 3.74 -9.01
CA ASN A 340 -12.54 2.55 -8.57
C ASN A 340 -11.70 1.67 -7.63
N TYR A 341 -10.37 1.66 -7.78
CA TYR A 341 -9.48 1.04 -6.80
C TYR A 341 -9.66 1.67 -5.41
N TRP A 342 -9.65 3.01 -5.31
CA TRP A 342 -9.77 3.69 -4.03
C TRP A 342 -11.15 3.55 -3.40
N ARG A 343 -12.24 3.51 -4.19
CA ARG A 343 -13.59 3.16 -3.71
C ARG A 343 -13.61 1.80 -3.03
N ILE A 344 -13.05 0.77 -3.67
CA ILE A 344 -12.97 -0.58 -3.07
C ILE A 344 -12.12 -0.58 -1.79
N ILE A 345 -10.97 0.10 -1.79
CA ILE A 345 -10.10 0.23 -0.60
C ILE A 345 -10.81 0.93 0.57
N SER A 346 -11.63 1.95 0.30
CA SER A 346 -12.37 2.67 1.34
C SER A 346 -13.59 1.91 1.86
N SER A 347 -14.16 1.01 1.06
CA SER A 347 -15.37 0.25 1.39
C SER A 347 -15.11 -0.98 2.26
N CYS A 348 -13.91 -1.57 2.20
CA CYS A 348 -13.63 -2.81 2.90
C CYS A 348 -12.16 -2.95 3.31
N PRO A 349 -11.84 -3.67 4.40
CA PRO A 349 -10.48 -3.75 4.94
C PRO A 349 -9.56 -4.71 4.13
N VAL A 350 -9.48 -4.59 2.81
CA VAL A 350 -8.63 -5.40 1.92
C VAL A 350 -7.16 -4.95 1.88
N ARG A 351 -6.29 -5.79 1.29
CA ARG A 351 -4.92 -5.41 0.92
C ARG A 351 -4.86 -5.05 -0.56
N SER A 352 -4.04 -4.06 -0.92
CA SER A 352 -3.83 -3.62 -2.31
C SER A 352 -3.49 -4.77 -3.28
N ALA A 353 -2.60 -5.68 -2.88
CA ALA A 353 -2.19 -6.80 -3.72
C ALA A 353 -3.34 -7.78 -4.02
N PHE A 354 -4.28 -7.92 -3.08
CA PHE A 354 -5.47 -8.74 -3.27
C PHE A 354 -6.41 -8.08 -4.28
N VAL A 355 -6.71 -6.79 -4.10
CA VAL A 355 -7.58 -6.01 -5.00
C VAL A 355 -7.04 -6.01 -6.44
N LEU A 356 -5.74 -5.81 -6.61
CA LEU A 356 -5.10 -5.81 -7.94
C LEU A 356 -5.00 -7.21 -8.58
N SER A 357 -5.37 -8.27 -7.86
CA SER A 357 -5.40 -9.64 -8.37
C SER A 357 -6.82 -10.16 -8.60
N LEU A 358 -7.85 -9.31 -8.46
CA LEU A 358 -9.24 -9.70 -8.68
C LEU A 358 -9.49 -10.06 -10.15
N GLU A 359 -10.17 -11.18 -10.34
CA GLU A 359 -10.51 -11.76 -11.63
C GLU A 359 -11.88 -11.26 -12.09
N PHE A 360 -11.96 -10.78 -13.34
CA PHE A 360 -13.23 -10.36 -13.95
C PHE A 360 -14.28 -11.48 -13.90
N ASP A 361 -15.54 -11.13 -13.61
CA ASP A 361 -16.70 -12.04 -13.48
C ASP A 361 -16.57 -13.13 -12.39
N ASN A 362 -15.55 -13.05 -11.53
CA ASN A 362 -15.29 -14.02 -10.47
C ASN A 362 -14.64 -13.34 -9.25
N CYS A 363 -15.14 -12.16 -8.88
CA CYS A 363 -14.57 -11.37 -7.79
C CYS A 363 -15.56 -10.85 -6.75
N MET A 364 -16.86 -11.08 -6.94
CA MET A 364 -17.90 -10.65 -6.01
C MET A 364 -18.99 -11.72 -5.89
N TYR A 365 -19.20 -12.22 -4.67
CA TYR A 365 -20.19 -13.26 -4.38
C TYR A 365 -20.95 -12.93 -3.09
N PRO A 366 -22.21 -13.41 -2.94
CA PRO A 366 -22.92 -13.32 -1.69
C PRO A 366 -22.21 -14.13 -0.59
N MET A 367 -22.33 -13.68 0.65
CA MET A 367 -21.84 -14.41 1.80
C MET A 367 -22.60 -15.74 1.94
N LEU A 368 -21.90 -16.81 2.34
CA LEU A 368 -22.50 -18.16 2.43
C LEU A 368 -23.69 -18.22 3.38
N ASN A 369 -23.64 -17.46 4.48
CA ASN A 369 -24.65 -17.42 5.53
C ASN A 369 -25.54 -16.17 5.47
N GLU A 370 -25.29 -15.22 4.56
CA GLU A 370 -26.09 -14.01 4.40
C GLU A 370 -26.10 -13.58 2.93
N LYS A 371 -27.15 -13.96 2.20
CA LYS A 371 -27.17 -13.84 0.72
C LYS A 371 -27.28 -12.41 0.23
N ASP A 372 -27.79 -11.51 1.06
CA ASP A 372 -27.96 -10.10 0.71
C ASP A 372 -26.66 -9.29 0.88
N VAL A 373 -25.64 -9.89 1.50
CA VAL A 373 -24.35 -9.26 1.74
C VAL A 373 -23.34 -9.75 0.71
N LEU A 374 -22.79 -8.82 -0.08
CA LEU A 374 -21.77 -9.13 -1.09
C LEU A 374 -20.35 -8.99 -0.51
N CYS A 375 -19.51 -9.96 -0.81
CA CYS A 375 -18.12 -10.04 -0.42
C CYS A 375 -17.21 -10.09 -1.64
N LEU A 376 -15.99 -9.59 -1.49
CA LEU A 376 -14.94 -9.85 -2.47
C LEU A 376 -14.50 -11.31 -2.43
N TYR A 377 -14.17 -11.82 -3.60
CA TYR A 377 -13.77 -13.20 -3.82
C TYR A 377 -12.48 -13.27 -4.63
N SER A 378 -11.67 -14.27 -4.32
CA SER A 378 -10.54 -14.70 -5.14
C SER A 378 -10.48 -16.22 -5.10
N THR A 379 -10.27 -16.83 -6.28
CA THR A 379 -10.03 -18.26 -6.43
C THR A 379 -8.74 -18.70 -5.71
N ASP A 380 -7.74 -17.81 -5.69
CA ASP A 380 -6.44 -18.08 -5.09
C ASP A 380 -6.38 -17.54 -3.67
N SER A 381 -5.61 -18.23 -2.81
CA SER A 381 -5.49 -17.84 -1.41
C SER A 381 -4.79 -16.50 -1.26
N ASP A 382 -5.33 -15.63 -0.43
CA ASP A 382 -4.65 -14.39 -0.06
C ASP A 382 -3.41 -14.66 0.82
N LYS A 383 -2.67 -13.60 1.20
CA LYS A 383 -1.48 -13.73 2.05
C LYS A 383 -1.76 -14.44 3.39
N ALA A 384 -2.98 -14.33 3.91
CA ALA A 384 -3.36 -14.99 5.15
C ALA A 384 -3.83 -16.44 4.93
N GLY A 385 -4.04 -16.87 3.68
CA GLY A 385 -4.46 -18.23 3.33
C GLY A 385 -5.96 -18.37 3.05
N ASN A 386 -6.71 -17.27 3.11
CA ASN A 386 -8.17 -17.29 2.92
C ASN A 386 -8.52 -17.57 1.46
N LYS A 387 -9.57 -18.37 1.23
CA LYS A 387 -10.11 -18.72 -0.08
C LYS A 387 -11.64 -18.56 -0.08
N ASN A 388 -12.25 -18.59 -1.27
CA ASN A 388 -13.68 -18.82 -1.45
C ASN A 388 -14.64 -17.77 -0.85
N GLY A 389 -14.40 -16.48 -1.07
CA GLY A 389 -15.39 -15.44 -0.69
C GLY A 389 -15.53 -15.20 0.81
N GLN A 390 -14.56 -15.67 1.59
CA GLN A 390 -14.59 -15.54 3.04
C GLN A 390 -14.48 -14.08 3.49
N PHE A 391 -13.81 -13.19 2.75
CA PHE A 391 -13.61 -11.79 3.12
C PHE A 391 -13.22 -10.87 1.94
N PRO A 392 -13.40 -9.54 2.06
CA PRO A 392 -14.27 -8.84 3.02
C PRO A 392 -15.59 -8.37 2.39
N ILE A 393 -16.54 -8.07 3.27
CA ILE A 393 -17.86 -7.49 2.94
C ILE A 393 -17.67 -6.11 2.31
N LEU A 394 -18.36 -5.85 1.20
CA LEU A 394 -18.40 -4.56 0.52
C LEU A 394 -19.59 -3.73 1.01
N ASP A 395 -19.37 -2.44 1.18
CA ASP A 395 -20.45 -1.46 1.26
C ASP A 395 -21.01 -1.15 -0.16
N PRO A 396 -22.10 -0.38 -0.28
CA PRO A 396 -22.67 -0.02 -1.58
C PRO A 396 -21.69 0.65 -2.55
N MET A 397 -20.80 1.53 -2.05
CA MET A 397 -19.80 2.21 -2.88
C MET A 397 -18.80 1.22 -3.51
N GLY A 398 -18.43 0.19 -2.75
CA GLY A 398 -17.52 -0.86 -3.20
C GLY A 398 -18.19 -1.79 -4.20
N ILE A 399 -19.46 -2.13 -3.99
CA ILE A 399 -20.26 -2.94 -4.92
C ILE A 399 -20.39 -2.21 -6.26
N GLU A 400 -20.75 -0.93 -6.24
CA GLU A 400 -20.84 -0.11 -7.45
C GLU A 400 -19.50 -0.03 -8.19
N ALA A 401 -18.38 0.17 -7.47
CA ALA A 401 -17.06 0.23 -8.07
C ALA A 401 -16.65 -1.08 -8.78
N VAL A 402 -16.97 -2.24 -8.19
CA VAL A 402 -16.73 -3.53 -8.84
C VAL A 402 -17.60 -3.68 -10.09
N ARG A 403 -18.90 -3.34 -9.99
CA ARG A 403 -19.83 -3.43 -11.12
C ARG A 403 -19.41 -2.53 -12.28
N GLU A 404 -19.01 -1.28 -12.02
CA GLU A 404 -18.52 -0.36 -13.07
C GLU A 404 -17.29 -0.92 -13.79
N LEU A 405 -16.37 -1.54 -13.06
CA LEU A 405 -15.18 -2.18 -13.66
C LEU A 405 -15.57 -3.40 -14.50
N GLU A 406 -16.48 -4.25 -14.00
CA GLU A 406 -16.98 -5.41 -14.75
C GLU A 406 -17.77 -5.00 -16.00
N GLU A 407 -18.63 -4.00 -15.90
CA GLU A 407 -19.40 -3.44 -17.02
C GLU A 407 -18.46 -2.89 -18.10
N ASN A 408 -17.45 -2.10 -17.72
CA ASN A 408 -16.46 -1.61 -18.68
C ASN A 408 -15.72 -2.74 -19.41
N ILE A 409 -15.41 -3.85 -18.72
CA ILE A 409 -14.81 -5.03 -19.36
C ILE A 409 -15.81 -5.75 -20.26
N LYS A 410 -17.08 -5.88 -19.86
CA LYS A 410 -18.16 -6.50 -20.66
C LYS A 410 -18.41 -5.74 -21.96
N GLU A 411 -18.54 -4.42 -21.87
CA GLU A 411 -18.79 -3.54 -23.01
C GLU A 411 -17.62 -3.51 -24.00
N ASN A 412 -16.39 -3.68 -23.51
CA ASN A 412 -15.17 -3.65 -24.32
C ASN A 412 -14.49 -5.02 -24.41
N ARG A 413 -15.27 -6.11 -24.37
CA ARG A 413 -14.74 -7.48 -24.17
C ARG A 413 -13.63 -7.88 -25.13
N ASP A 414 -13.70 -7.45 -26.38
CA ASP A 414 -12.74 -7.76 -27.44
C ASP A 414 -11.36 -7.11 -27.22
N CYS A 415 -11.31 -6.03 -26.44
CA CYS A 415 -10.08 -5.33 -26.09
C CYS A 415 -9.29 -6.05 -24.97
N TYR A 416 -9.94 -6.92 -24.21
CA TYR A 416 -9.36 -7.56 -23.02
C TYR A 416 -8.85 -8.97 -23.28
N LYS A 417 -7.53 -9.13 -23.11
CA LYS A 417 -6.84 -10.43 -23.19
C LYS A 417 -6.38 -10.89 -21.80
N PRO A 418 -6.46 -12.19 -21.47
CA PRO A 418 -5.92 -12.72 -20.22
C PRO A 418 -4.44 -12.38 -20.04
N LEU A 419 -4.07 -11.95 -18.83
CA LEU A 419 -2.69 -11.64 -18.44
C LEU A 419 -2.23 -12.58 -17.33
N PHE A 420 -0.97 -13.02 -17.40
CA PHE A 420 -0.37 -13.87 -16.38
C PHE A 420 -0.17 -13.12 -15.06
N ASN A 421 -0.80 -13.60 -13.99
CA ASN A 421 -0.61 -13.13 -12.63
C ASN A 421 0.54 -13.90 -11.97
N THR A 422 1.55 -13.19 -11.47
CA THR A 422 2.71 -13.83 -10.84
C THR A 422 2.47 -14.33 -9.42
N ASP A 423 1.45 -13.80 -8.75
CA ASP A 423 1.14 -14.14 -7.37
C ASP A 423 0.26 -15.38 -7.28
N SER A 424 -0.67 -15.56 -8.23
CA SER A 424 -1.50 -16.77 -8.36
C SER A 424 -1.00 -17.80 -9.36
N GLU A 425 -0.01 -17.46 -10.19
CA GLU A 425 0.54 -18.34 -11.23
C GLU A 425 -0.49 -18.79 -12.29
N ARG A 426 -1.57 -18.01 -12.50
CA ARG A 426 -2.62 -18.26 -13.50
C ARG A 426 -2.74 -17.13 -14.53
N MET A 427 -3.39 -17.41 -15.66
CA MET A 427 -3.79 -16.39 -16.65
C MET A 427 -5.28 -16.13 -16.57
N PHE A 428 -5.67 -14.87 -16.43
CA PHE A 428 -7.07 -14.42 -16.44
C PHE A 428 -7.15 -12.93 -16.77
N ILE A 429 -8.36 -12.42 -17.00
CA ILE A 429 -8.58 -10.98 -17.20
C ILE A 429 -8.70 -10.31 -15.83
N HIS A 430 -7.85 -9.33 -15.57
CA HIS A 430 -7.80 -8.65 -14.29
C HIS A 430 -8.82 -7.52 -14.27
N LEU A 431 -9.48 -7.33 -13.12
CA LEU A 431 -10.49 -6.28 -12.96
C LEU A 431 -9.90 -4.87 -13.20
N PHE A 432 -8.60 -4.68 -12.90
CA PHE A 432 -7.88 -3.41 -13.08
C PHE A 432 -6.99 -3.38 -14.33
N GLN A 433 -7.36 -4.11 -15.37
CA GLN A 433 -6.65 -4.13 -16.64
C GLN A 433 -7.03 -2.92 -17.51
N TYR A 434 -6.08 -2.40 -18.28
CA TYR A 434 -6.35 -1.36 -19.29
C TYR A 434 -6.97 -2.00 -20.55
N THR A 435 -7.99 -1.35 -21.12
CA THR A 435 -8.59 -1.66 -22.44
C THR A 435 -7.54 -1.59 -23.54
N SER A 436 -6.70 -0.57 -23.50
CA SER A 436 -5.82 -0.19 -24.62
C SER A 436 -4.42 -0.81 -24.56
N THR A 437 -4.07 -1.48 -23.44
CA THR A 437 -2.72 -2.02 -23.24
C THR A 437 -2.74 -3.33 -22.43
N ASN A 438 -1.73 -4.18 -22.62
CA ASN A 438 -1.52 -5.39 -21.81
C ASN A 438 -0.97 -5.07 -20.40
N LYS A 439 -1.51 -4.05 -19.72
CA LYS A 439 -1.07 -3.60 -18.39
C LYS A 439 -2.22 -3.69 -17.40
N ILE A 440 -1.84 -3.81 -16.14
CA ILE A 440 -2.72 -3.69 -14.98
C ILE A 440 -2.29 -2.42 -14.25
N LEU A 441 -3.25 -1.72 -13.66
CA LEU A 441 -3.01 -0.57 -12.80
C LEU A 441 -1.89 -0.86 -11.78
N SER A 442 -0.90 0.01 -11.72
CA SER A 442 0.25 -0.14 -10.84
C SER A 442 0.13 0.69 -9.56
N ILE A 443 0.83 0.25 -8.52
CA ILE A 443 0.95 1.00 -7.25
C ILE A 443 1.47 2.43 -7.46
N ASN A 444 2.32 2.67 -8.47
CA ASN A 444 2.79 4.01 -8.75
C ASN A 444 1.68 4.91 -9.30
N GLU A 445 0.83 4.40 -10.19
CA GLU A 445 -0.32 5.15 -10.73
C GLU A 445 -1.33 5.44 -9.62
N ILE A 446 -1.60 4.46 -8.76
CA ILE A 446 -2.45 4.63 -7.56
C ILE A 446 -1.90 5.70 -6.62
N ASN A 447 -0.60 5.67 -6.36
CA ASN A 447 0.05 6.67 -5.51
C ASN A 447 0.01 8.05 -6.16
N ASN A 448 0.30 8.16 -7.46
CA ASN A 448 0.21 9.41 -8.21
C ASN A 448 -1.20 9.99 -8.18
N PHE A 449 -2.23 9.16 -8.31
CA PHE A 449 -3.63 9.57 -8.17
C PHE A 449 -3.89 10.16 -6.78
N SER A 450 -3.48 9.45 -5.72
CA SER A 450 -3.65 9.93 -4.33
C SER A 450 -2.88 11.21 -4.06
N GLU A 451 -1.68 11.35 -4.64
CA GLU A 451 -0.82 12.52 -4.51
C GLU A 451 -1.47 13.72 -5.21
N LYS A 452 -2.01 13.51 -6.41
CA LYS A 452 -2.63 14.55 -7.24
C LYS A 452 -3.95 15.03 -6.65
N TYR A 453 -4.83 14.12 -6.24
CA TYR A 453 -6.22 14.44 -5.90
C TYR A 453 -6.51 14.47 -4.40
N PHE A 454 -6.00 13.51 -3.61
CA PHE A 454 -6.32 13.47 -2.19
C PHE A 454 -5.43 14.38 -1.37
N LYS A 455 -4.10 14.18 -1.45
CA LYS A 455 -3.18 14.98 -0.63
C LYS A 455 -3.23 16.46 -0.96
N THR A 456 -3.38 16.81 -2.24
CA THR A 456 -3.51 18.20 -2.68
C THR A 456 -4.75 18.86 -2.08
N GLU A 457 -5.91 18.21 -2.12
CA GLU A 457 -7.15 18.79 -1.60
C GLU A 457 -7.18 18.81 -0.07
N ILE A 458 -6.71 17.76 0.60
CA ILE A 458 -6.56 17.74 2.06
C ILE A 458 -5.63 18.85 2.55
N ALA A 459 -4.46 19.00 1.92
CA ALA A 459 -3.50 20.03 2.26
C ALA A 459 -4.09 21.44 2.12
N LYS A 460 -4.86 21.69 1.04
CA LYS A 460 -5.57 22.96 0.85
C LYS A 460 -6.64 23.19 1.92
N SER A 461 -7.51 22.20 2.16
CA SER A 461 -8.60 22.33 3.13
C SER A 461 -8.12 22.55 4.56
N LEU A 462 -6.94 22.02 4.92
CA LEU A 462 -6.35 22.14 6.25
C LEU A 462 -5.24 23.19 6.34
N ASN A 463 -4.99 23.93 5.26
CA ASN A 463 -3.93 24.94 5.15
C ASN A 463 -2.56 24.44 5.66
N MET A 464 -2.14 23.27 5.17
CA MET A 464 -0.88 22.62 5.56
C MET A 464 -0.06 22.18 4.35
N ASP A 465 1.23 21.87 4.54
CA ASP A 465 2.07 21.40 3.45
C ASP A 465 1.64 19.99 2.99
N LYS A 466 1.64 19.77 1.68
CA LYS A 466 1.26 18.49 1.08
C LYS A 466 2.10 17.31 1.56
N SER A 467 3.39 17.54 1.86
CA SER A 467 4.30 16.52 2.39
C SER A 467 3.98 16.07 3.81
N GLU A 468 3.20 16.87 4.54
CA GLU A 468 2.70 16.53 5.87
C GLU A 468 1.51 15.56 5.79
N VAL A 469 0.78 15.51 4.66
CA VAL A 469 -0.35 14.58 4.49
C VAL A 469 0.16 13.17 4.21
N LYS A 470 0.20 12.33 5.25
CA LYS A 470 0.70 10.94 5.18
C LYS A 470 -0.41 9.92 5.36
N PHE A 471 -0.63 9.11 4.34
CA PHE A 471 -1.48 7.91 4.41
C PHE A 471 -1.13 6.90 3.29
N SER A 472 -1.70 5.70 3.38
CA SER A 472 -1.61 4.66 2.35
C SER A 472 -2.93 3.88 2.25
N SER A 473 -3.06 2.96 1.29
CA SER A 473 -4.20 2.04 1.26
C SER A 473 -4.31 1.18 2.54
N HIS A 474 -3.19 0.92 3.23
CA HIS A 474 -3.23 0.20 4.51
C HIS A 474 -3.82 1.05 5.66
N SER A 475 -3.85 2.38 5.50
CA SER A 475 -4.46 3.29 6.46
C SER A 475 -5.97 3.16 6.50
N PHE A 476 -6.62 2.97 5.35
CA PHE A 476 -8.04 2.62 5.29
C PHE A 476 -8.35 1.28 5.96
N ARG A 477 -7.52 0.27 5.69
CA ARG A 477 -7.66 -1.02 6.37
C ARG A 477 -7.58 -0.87 7.89
N HIS A 478 -6.66 -0.05 8.41
CA HIS A 478 -6.60 0.21 9.86
C HIS A 478 -7.87 0.91 10.33
N TYR A 479 -8.26 1.99 9.66
CA TYR A 479 -9.45 2.79 9.99
C TYR A 479 -10.73 1.93 10.08
N LEU A 480 -11.02 1.14 9.04
CA LEU A 480 -12.20 0.30 8.99
C LEU A 480 -12.22 -0.75 10.10
N LEU A 481 -11.08 -1.42 10.36
CA LEU A 481 -10.99 -2.42 11.42
C LEU A 481 -11.19 -1.80 12.81
N THR A 482 -10.60 -0.62 13.06
CA THR A 482 -10.80 0.12 14.31
C THR A 482 -12.27 0.52 14.49
N HIS A 483 -12.94 0.97 13.41
CA HIS A 483 -14.35 1.32 13.45
C HIS A 483 -15.28 0.11 13.68
N ILE A 484 -14.95 -1.06 13.12
CA ILE A 484 -15.67 -2.30 13.40
C ILE A 484 -15.58 -2.64 14.89
N VAL A 485 -14.39 -2.56 15.50
CA VAL A 485 -14.21 -2.77 16.95
C VAL A 485 -15.00 -1.73 17.74
N ARG A 486 -14.92 -0.45 17.37
CA ARG A 486 -15.67 0.63 18.05
C ARG A 486 -17.17 0.36 18.05
N LYS A 487 -17.73 -0.10 16.92
CA LYS A 487 -19.17 -0.35 16.78
C LYS A 487 -19.65 -1.66 17.39
N THR A 488 -18.87 -2.74 17.24
CA THR A 488 -19.31 -4.09 17.66
C THR A 488 -18.81 -4.49 19.04
N GLY A 489 -17.70 -3.90 19.50
CA GLY A 489 -16.99 -4.32 20.71
C GLY A 489 -16.20 -5.62 20.57
N SER A 490 -16.28 -6.34 19.45
CA SER A 490 -15.71 -7.68 19.28
C SER A 490 -14.39 -7.67 18.50
N GLU A 491 -13.34 -8.24 19.09
CA GLU A 491 -12.07 -8.46 18.40
C GLU A 491 -12.21 -9.52 17.30
N GLU A 492 -13.09 -10.50 17.51
CA GLU A 492 -13.41 -11.58 16.58
C GLU A 492 -14.07 -11.04 15.32
N ALA A 493 -14.97 -10.06 15.45
CA ALA A 493 -15.60 -9.39 14.31
C ALA A 493 -14.56 -8.65 13.45
N ALA A 494 -13.62 -7.94 14.08
CA ALA A 494 -12.52 -7.30 13.38
C ALA A 494 -11.53 -8.31 12.80
N GLN A 495 -11.29 -9.42 13.50
CA GLN A 495 -10.44 -10.51 13.01
C GLN A 495 -11.02 -11.17 11.77
N ALA A 496 -12.32 -11.46 11.80
CA ALA A 496 -13.08 -11.93 10.66
C ALA A 496 -12.93 -10.91 9.54
N ALA A 497 -13.39 -9.66 9.69
CA ALA A 497 -13.28 -8.64 8.65
C ALA A 497 -11.86 -8.47 8.08
N ALA A 498 -10.82 -8.63 8.90
CA ALA A 498 -9.43 -8.59 8.49
C ALA A 498 -8.96 -9.81 7.67
N GLY A 499 -9.66 -10.94 7.73
CA GLY A 499 -9.24 -12.24 7.21
C GLY A 499 -8.01 -12.77 7.94
N HIS A 500 -7.92 -12.57 9.26
CA HIS A 500 -6.78 -13.04 10.06
C HIS A 500 -7.12 -14.35 10.77
N HIS A 501 -6.26 -15.35 10.68
CA HIS A 501 -6.41 -16.58 11.47
C HIS A 501 -5.83 -16.46 12.90
N ASP A 502 -4.93 -15.50 13.12
CA ASP A 502 -4.32 -15.24 14.44
C ASP A 502 -4.85 -13.93 15.05
N GLY A 503 -5.68 -14.04 16.07
CA GLY A 503 -6.21 -12.91 16.82
C GLY A 503 -5.11 -12.03 17.44
N LYS A 504 -3.92 -12.57 17.72
CA LYS A 504 -2.80 -11.76 18.24
C LYS A 504 -2.31 -10.73 17.24
N MET A 505 -2.44 -10.97 15.94
CA MET A 505 -2.02 -10.02 14.90
C MET A 505 -3.00 -8.85 14.80
N VAL A 506 -4.31 -9.14 14.85
CA VAL A 506 -5.36 -8.11 14.90
C VAL A 506 -5.19 -7.26 16.15
N ARG A 507 -5.02 -7.94 17.28
CA ARG A 507 -4.79 -7.35 18.59
C ARG A 507 -3.57 -6.43 18.60
N LYS A 508 -2.41 -6.89 18.11
CA LYS A 508 -1.16 -6.13 18.13
C LYS A 508 -1.07 -5.02 17.09
N ALA A 509 -1.69 -5.19 15.92
CA ALA A 509 -1.52 -4.26 14.79
C ALA A 509 -2.61 -3.19 14.71
N TYR A 510 -3.81 -3.47 15.22
CA TYR A 510 -4.98 -2.61 15.05
C TYR A 510 -5.67 -2.23 16.36
N ILE A 511 -5.56 -3.04 17.43
CA ILE A 511 -6.27 -2.80 18.71
C ILE A 511 -5.35 -2.24 19.81
N LYS A 512 -4.05 -2.55 19.78
CA LYS A 512 -3.06 -2.03 20.76
C LYS A 512 -2.33 -0.77 20.29
N SER A 513 -2.64 -0.24 19.10
CA SER A 513 -2.12 1.05 18.67
C SER A 513 -2.68 2.17 19.55
N LYS A 514 -1.96 3.30 19.64
CA LYS A 514 -2.44 4.53 20.32
C LYS A 514 -3.87 4.90 19.88
N HIS A 515 -4.18 4.76 18.59
CA HIS A 515 -5.52 4.97 18.03
C HIS A 515 -6.61 4.01 18.51
N ALA A 516 -6.29 2.80 18.92
CA ALA A 516 -7.30 1.89 19.45
C ALA A 516 -7.46 1.96 20.98
N LYS A 517 -6.47 2.49 21.72
CA LYS A 517 -6.73 3.04 23.07
C LYS A 517 -7.77 4.17 23.00
N ASN A 518 -7.69 5.02 21.97
CA ASN A 518 -8.75 5.98 21.69
C ASN A 518 -10.09 5.31 21.35
N ALA A 519 -10.12 4.11 20.73
CA ALA A 519 -11.39 3.42 20.46
C ALA A 519 -12.12 2.95 21.72
N LEU A 520 -11.42 2.50 22.78
CA LEU A 520 -12.05 2.23 24.08
C LEU A 520 -12.57 3.52 24.73
N LEU A 521 -11.78 4.60 24.66
CA LEU A 521 -12.20 5.94 25.09
C LEU A 521 -13.46 6.42 24.34
N TYR A 522 -13.47 6.31 23.01
CA TYR A 522 -14.61 6.64 22.18
C TYR A 522 -15.81 5.74 22.45
N ARG A 523 -15.62 4.46 22.80
CA ARG A 523 -16.73 3.59 23.17
C ARG A 523 -17.39 4.02 24.48
N VAL A 524 -16.59 4.42 25.48
CA VAL A 524 -17.11 4.95 26.75
C VAL A 524 -17.82 6.29 26.52
N LEU A 525 -17.25 7.17 25.68
CA LEU A 525 -17.88 8.44 25.27
C LEU A 525 -19.18 8.21 24.50
N ASP A 526 -19.18 7.34 23.48
CA ASP A 526 -20.35 7.01 22.65
C ASP A 526 -21.48 6.46 23.54
N LYS A 527 -21.17 5.57 24.48
CA LYS A 527 -22.16 5.03 25.44
C LYS A 527 -22.74 6.09 26.36
N TYR A 528 -21.93 7.05 26.79
CA TYR A 528 -22.41 8.18 27.58
C TYR A 528 -23.29 9.12 26.75
N GLU A 529 -22.85 9.50 25.54
CA GLU A 529 -23.61 10.38 24.64
C GLU A 529 -24.95 9.75 24.22
N ALA A 530 -24.98 8.42 24.00
CA ALA A 530 -26.18 7.65 23.71
C ALA A 530 -27.13 7.48 24.91
N GLY A 531 -26.69 7.80 26.13
CA GLY A 531 -27.48 7.61 27.35
C GLY A 531 -27.54 6.16 27.83
N ASP A 532 -26.55 5.34 27.52
CA ASP A 532 -26.47 3.94 27.97
C ASP A 532 -25.82 3.82 29.35
N ILE A 533 -24.98 4.78 29.74
CA ILE A 533 -24.27 4.81 31.04
C ILE A 533 -24.29 6.22 31.66
N THR A 534 -24.25 6.29 32.99
CA THR A 534 -24.14 7.52 33.79
C THR A 534 -23.32 7.29 35.08
N GLY A 535 -23.07 8.33 35.87
CA GLY A 535 -22.31 8.30 37.13
C GLY A 535 -20.97 9.04 37.03
N LYS A 536 -20.15 9.06 38.08
CA LYS A 536 -18.85 9.78 38.03
C LYS A 536 -17.67 8.90 37.68
N PHE A 537 -17.82 7.58 37.78
CA PHE A 537 -16.72 6.66 37.49
C PHE A 537 -16.38 6.62 35.99
N TYR A 538 -17.34 6.82 35.09
CA TYR A 538 -17.04 6.90 33.65
C TYR A 538 -16.12 8.08 33.34
N LEU A 539 -16.28 9.23 34.02
CA LEU A 539 -15.37 10.38 33.90
C LEU A 539 -13.96 10.04 34.36
N LYS A 540 -13.84 9.20 35.40
CA LYS A 540 -12.55 8.68 35.87
C LYS A 540 -11.90 7.77 34.83
N ILE A 541 -12.68 6.94 34.14
CA ILE A 541 -12.21 6.11 33.02
C ILE A 541 -11.74 7.00 31.87
N ILE A 542 -12.52 8.02 31.48
CA ILE A 542 -12.17 8.98 30.42
C ILE A 542 -10.86 9.70 30.77
N ALA A 543 -10.79 10.32 31.94
CA ALA A 543 -9.60 11.06 32.38
C ALA A 543 -8.35 10.17 32.33
N LYS A 544 -8.47 8.93 32.82
CA LYS A 544 -7.36 7.97 32.82
C LYS A 544 -7.00 7.42 31.44
N LEU A 545 -7.95 7.31 30.52
CA LEU A 545 -7.66 6.95 29.13
C LEU A 545 -7.05 8.11 28.32
N THR A 546 -7.18 9.35 28.80
CA THR A 546 -6.59 10.56 28.17
C THR A 546 -5.25 10.99 28.77
N GLU A 547 -4.90 10.52 29.97
CA GLU A 547 -3.63 10.82 30.65
C GLU A 547 -2.47 9.94 30.10
N THR A 548 -1.26 10.50 30.02
CA THR A 548 -0.03 9.78 29.61
C THR A 548 0.73 9.13 30.79
N THR A 549 0.23 9.28 32.01
CA THR A 549 0.85 8.75 33.23
C THR A 549 0.49 7.28 33.47
N GLU A 550 1.40 6.52 34.09
CA GLU A 550 1.14 5.12 34.43
C GLU A 550 -0.04 4.96 35.41
N PHE A 551 -0.83 3.90 35.21
CA PHE A 551 -1.98 3.60 36.05
C PHE A 551 -1.54 3.09 37.42
N ASP A 552 -2.08 3.70 38.48
CA ASP A 552 -1.73 3.46 39.89
C ASP A 552 -2.48 2.28 40.53
N SER A 553 -3.66 1.95 40.01
CA SER A 553 -4.62 1.03 40.60
C SER A 553 -4.83 -0.24 39.75
N ALA A 554 -5.15 -1.37 40.39
CA ALA A 554 -5.34 -2.65 39.69
C ALA A 554 -6.55 -2.60 38.74
N THR A 555 -7.60 -1.89 39.14
CA THR A 555 -8.79 -1.58 38.36
C THR A 555 -8.41 -0.83 37.09
N MET A 556 -7.57 0.21 37.20
CA MET A 556 -7.20 1.01 36.04
C MET A 556 -6.12 0.35 35.16
N LYS A 557 -5.21 -0.45 35.74
CA LYS A 557 -4.25 -1.27 34.97
C LYS A 557 -4.92 -2.30 34.08
N ASP A 558 -6.12 -2.76 34.44
CA ASP A 558 -6.88 -3.69 33.63
C ASP A 558 -7.54 -3.01 32.42
N LEU A 559 -7.75 -1.69 32.42
CA LEU A 559 -8.16 -0.95 31.22
C LEU A 559 -7.06 -0.94 30.14
N GLU A 560 -5.79 -1.12 30.53
CA GLU A 560 -4.70 -1.36 29.57
C GLU A 560 -4.66 -2.80 29.04
N LYS A 561 -5.37 -3.71 29.71
CA LYS A 561 -5.52 -5.09 29.28
C LYS A 561 -6.74 -5.20 28.37
N ASN A 562 -6.72 -6.22 27.51
CA ASN A 562 -7.79 -6.47 26.56
C ASN A 562 -8.99 -7.09 27.29
N ILE A 563 -9.80 -6.23 27.92
CA ILE A 563 -11.03 -6.58 28.60
C ILE A 563 -12.17 -5.82 27.92
N GLU A 564 -13.26 -6.51 27.58
CA GLU A 564 -14.46 -5.81 27.07
C GLU A 564 -15.02 -4.88 28.15
N PHE A 565 -15.66 -3.77 27.79
CA PHE A 565 -16.19 -2.85 28.80
C PHE A 565 -17.20 -3.53 29.74
N GLU A 566 -18.01 -4.45 29.22
CA GLU A 566 -18.95 -5.25 30.01
C GLU A 566 -18.24 -6.25 30.91
N GLU A 567 -17.17 -6.88 30.43
CA GLU A 567 -16.32 -7.77 31.21
C GLU A 567 -15.58 -7.00 32.31
N TYR A 568 -15.14 -5.79 32.02
CA TYR A 568 -14.50 -4.88 32.96
C TYR A 568 -15.44 -4.50 34.10
N ILE A 569 -16.67 -4.15 33.76
CA ILE A 569 -17.72 -3.87 34.75
C ILE A 569 -17.99 -5.11 35.61
N LYS A 570 -18.08 -6.29 35.02
CA LYS A 570 -18.29 -7.54 35.78
C LYS A 570 -17.11 -7.86 36.70
N LYS A 571 -15.89 -7.56 36.26
CA LYS A 571 -14.66 -7.90 36.98
C LYS A 571 -14.38 -6.97 38.15
N HIS A 572 -14.56 -5.67 37.95
CA HIS A 572 -14.17 -4.64 38.92
C HIS A 572 -15.36 -3.92 39.56
N GLY A 573 -16.53 -3.98 38.93
CA GLY A 573 -17.74 -3.37 39.44
C GLY A 573 -18.51 -4.33 40.35
N ARG A 574 -18.57 -4.03 41.64
CA ARG A 574 -19.49 -4.70 42.55
C ARG A 574 -20.90 -4.19 42.31
N LYS A 575 -21.81 -5.08 41.93
CA LYS A 575 -23.22 -4.75 41.70
C LYS A 575 -23.87 -4.21 42.99
N THR A 576 -24.61 -3.12 42.88
CA THR A 576 -25.49 -2.55 43.91
C THR A 576 -26.94 -2.59 43.43
N ALA A 577 -27.89 -2.12 44.25
CA ALA A 577 -29.31 -2.10 43.87
C ALA A 577 -29.60 -1.21 42.64
N MET A 578 -28.75 -0.23 42.37
CA MET A 578 -28.98 0.83 41.39
C MET A 578 -27.79 1.06 40.45
N GLY A 579 -26.81 0.15 40.41
CA GLY A 579 -25.61 0.32 39.58
C GLY A 579 -24.43 -0.54 40.00
N TYR A 580 -23.22 -0.01 39.78
CA TYR A 580 -21.95 -0.65 40.08
C TYR A 580 -21.03 0.27 40.90
N CYS A 581 -20.37 -0.30 41.90
CA CYS A 581 -19.33 0.36 42.69
C CYS A 581 -17.95 -0.19 42.35
N PHE A 582 -17.00 0.70 42.07
CA PHE A 582 -15.62 0.39 41.65
C PHE A 582 -14.57 0.83 42.67
N GLU A 583 -14.92 0.88 43.96
CA GLU A 583 -13.96 1.15 45.03
C GLU A 583 -13.15 -0.13 45.31
N GLU A 584 -11.82 -0.05 45.17
CA GLU A 584 -10.93 -1.23 45.23
C GLU A 584 -10.88 -1.90 46.60
N GLU A 585 -10.97 -1.12 47.68
CA GLU A 585 -10.92 -1.62 49.06
C GLU A 585 -12.24 -2.27 49.50
N GLN A 586 -13.30 -2.13 48.69
CA GLN A 586 -14.64 -2.68 48.93
C GLN A 586 -15.21 -2.37 50.33
N SER A 587 -14.75 -1.29 50.96
CA SER A 587 -15.11 -0.90 52.32
C SER A 587 -16.48 -0.21 52.40
N CYS A 588 -16.96 0.33 51.26
CA CYS A 588 -18.18 1.11 51.21
C CYS A 588 -19.43 0.22 51.20
N ASN A 589 -20.34 0.38 52.16
CA ASN A 589 -21.67 -0.28 52.17
C ASN A 589 -22.86 0.71 52.05
N HIS A 590 -22.59 2.00 51.85
CA HIS A 590 -23.62 3.05 51.90
C HIS A 590 -24.10 3.48 50.51
N TYR A 591 -25.10 2.75 49.99
CA TYR A 591 -25.69 2.98 48.67
C TYR A 591 -26.27 4.41 48.48
N LEU A 592 -26.80 5.03 49.54
CA LEU A 592 -27.34 6.41 49.50
C LEU A 592 -26.29 7.48 49.15
N LYS A 593 -25.00 7.20 49.36
CA LYS A 593 -23.90 8.14 49.04
C LYS A 593 -23.32 7.93 47.64
N CYS A 594 -23.75 6.89 46.92
CA CYS A 594 -23.19 6.51 45.63
C CYS A 594 -23.44 7.53 44.52
N TRP A 595 -24.55 8.28 44.56
CA TRP A 595 -24.97 9.19 43.49
C TRP A 595 -24.00 10.35 43.19
N ASN A 596 -23.15 10.71 44.16
CA ASN A 596 -22.08 11.70 43.99
C ASN A 596 -20.68 11.07 44.12
N CYS A 597 -20.59 9.75 44.23
CA CYS A 597 -19.34 9.03 44.47
C CYS A 597 -18.52 8.91 43.17
N PRO A 598 -17.21 9.21 43.19
CA PRO A 598 -16.35 9.06 42.02
C PRO A 598 -16.17 7.60 41.56
N PHE A 599 -16.58 6.64 42.39
CA PHE A 599 -16.48 5.19 42.11
C PHE A 599 -17.80 4.58 41.64
N PHE A 600 -18.85 5.37 41.43
CA PHE A 600 -20.16 4.86 41.03
C PHE A 600 -20.43 5.06 39.53
N MET A 601 -20.99 4.02 38.92
CA MET A 601 -21.53 4.03 37.55
C MET A 601 -22.87 3.30 37.52
N MET A 602 -23.75 3.73 36.63
CA MET A 602 -25.05 3.10 36.38
C MET A 602 -25.23 2.94 34.87
N LYS A 603 -25.86 1.84 34.47
CA LYS A 603 -26.30 1.57 33.11
C LYS A 603 -27.80 1.76 32.99
N ARG A 604 -28.26 1.92 31.75
CA ARG A 604 -29.68 2.04 31.42
C ARG A 604 -30.52 0.85 31.90
N GLU A 605 -29.97 -0.36 31.98
CA GLU A 605 -30.73 -1.52 32.45
C GLU A 605 -31.04 -1.49 33.96
N GLU A 606 -30.47 -0.54 34.70
CA GLU A 606 -30.55 -0.48 36.17
C GLU A 606 -31.54 0.58 36.66
N ILE A 607 -32.34 1.12 35.74
CA ILE A 607 -33.29 2.21 35.97
C ILE A 607 -34.33 1.88 37.01
N GLU A 608 -34.84 0.65 37.03
CA GLU A 608 -35.90 0.23 37.95
C GLU A 608 -35.50 0.46 39.42
N GLY A 609 -34.30 0.01 39.82
CA GLY A 609 -33.79 0.22 41.18
C GLY A 609 -33.48 1.69 41.50
N ALA A 610 -33.16 2.51 40.49
CA ALA A 610 -32.99 3.95 40.67
C ALA A 610 -34.33 4.66 40.90
N VAL A 611 -35.38 4.27 40.15
CA VAL A 611 -36.74 4.80 40.27
C VAL A 611 -37.36 4.38 41.61
N GLU A 612 -37.21 3.13 42.02
CA GLU A 612 -37.68 2.62 43.31
C GLU A 612 -37.08 3.43 44.47
N LEU A 613 -35.76 3.64 44.46
CA LEU A 613 -35.10 4.44 45.49
C LEU A 613 -35.55 5.91 45.46
N LEU A 614 -35.74 6.48 44.26
CA LEU A 614 -36.25 7.84 44.10
C LEU A 614 -37.65 7.98 44.71
N ALA A 615 -38.54 7.05 44.39
CA ALA A 615 -39.91 6.99 44.91
C ALA A 615 -39.90 6.91 46.44
N LYS A 616 -39.13 5.98 47.00
CA LYS A 616 -38.96 5.83 48.45
C LYS A 616 -38.46 7.10 49.13
N LEU A 617 -37.43 7.76 48.58
CA LEU A 617 -36.88 8.99 49.16
C LEU A 617 -37.88 10.15 49.12
N ILE A 618 -38.71 10.22 48.07
CA ILE A 618 -39.79 11.22 47.96
C ILE A 618 -40.86 10.97 49.03
N MET A 619 -41.27 9.71 49.26
CA MET A 619 -42.22 9.38 50.33
C MET A 619 -41.67 9.69 51.70
N GLU A 620 -40.45 9.24 52.00
CA GLU A 620 -39.80 9.51 53.29
C GLU A 620 -39.65 11.02 53.54
N PHE A 621 -39.41 11.82 52.49
CA PHE A 621 -39.37 13.27 52.60
C PHE A 621 -40.75 13.87 52.90
N LYS A 622 -41.81 13.42 52.21
CA LYS A 622 -43.19 13.83 52.49
C LYS A 622 -43.63 13.44 53.90
N ASP A 623 -43.26 12.26 54.36
CA ASP A 623 -43.55 11.78 55.70
C ASP A 623 -42.91 12.67 56.78
N ILE A 624 -41.62 13.00 56.61
CA ILE A 624 -40.92 13.95 57.49
C ILE A 624 -41.60 15.33 57.48
N GLN A 625 -42.05 15.79 56.31
CA GLN A 625 -42.73 17.07 56.18
C GLN A 625 -44.10 17.10 56.90
N GLN A 626 -44.83 15.98 56.89
CA GLN A 626 -46.18 15.88 57.44
C GLN A 626 -46.20 15.53 58.94
N HIS A 627 -45.30 14.66 59.40
CA HIS A 627 -45.36 14.06 60.73
C HIS A 627 -44.30 14.59 61.71
N SER A 628 -43.34 15.40 61.26
CA SER A 628 -42.35 16.01 62.16
C SER A 628 -42.90 17.29 62.82
N LYS A 629 -42.94 17.30 64.16
CA LYS A 629 -43.37 18.47 64.96
C LYS A 629 -42.49 19.71 64.78
N ASN A 630 -41.23 19.53 64.39
CA ASN A 630 -40.23 20.59 64.22
C ASN A 630 -39.57 20.51 62.83
N PHE A 631 -40.37 20.28 61.77
CA PHE A 631 -39.84 20.24 60.41
C PHE A 631 -39.13 21.55 60.05
N ASN A 632 -37.90 21.43 59.54
CA ASN A 632 -37.15 22.53 58.97
C ASN A 632 -36.45 22.03 57.70
N ILE A 633 -36.70 22.70 56.58
CA ILE A 633 -36.10 22.35 55.29
C ILE A 633 -34.58 22.49 55.28
N HIS A 634 -34.03 23.34 56.15
CA HIS A 634 -32.59 23.53 56.35
C HIS A 634 -31.97 22.53 57.33
N SER A 635 -32.77 21.61 57.89
CA SER A 635 -32.22 20.52 58.70
C SER A 635 -31.32 19.61 57.87
N THR A 636 -30.28 19.06 58.48
CA THR A 636 -29.33 18.16 57.83
C THR A 636 -30.01 16.95 57.20
N ILE A 637 -31.07 16.42 57.82
CA ILE A 637 -31.84 15.26 57.33
C ILE A 637 -32.60 15.63 56.05
N ALA A 638 -33.35 16.74 56.05
CA ALA A 638 -34.11 17.21 54.90
C ALA A 638 -33.19 17.54 53.71
N GLN A 639 -32.09 18.27 53.97
CA GLN A 639 -31.09 18.63 52.95
C GLN A 639 -30.41 17.40 52.33
N ASN A 640 -30.07 16.39 53.15
CA ASN A 640 -29.46 15.17 52.63
C ASN A 640 -30.42 14.38 51.72
N LYS A 641 -31.71 14.33 52.04
CA LYS A 641 -32.73 13.67 51.20
C LYS A 641 -32.97 14.43 49.90
N LEU A 642 -33.19 15.75 49.95
CA LEU A 642 -33.37 16.58 48.76
C LEU A 642 -32.16 16.48 47.81
N ARG A 643 -30.95 16.49 48.38
CA ARG A 643 -29.73 16.30 47.59
C ARG A 643 -29.68 14.93 46.93
N ALA A 644 -30.05 13.86 47.63
CA ALA A 644 -30.10 12.52 47.04
C ALA A 644 -31.13 12.44 45.90
N ILE A 645 -32.34 12.98 46.11
CA ILE A 645 -33.40 13.07 45.08
C ILE A 645 -32.88 13.81 43.84
N ALA A 646 -32.27 14.97 44.01
CA ALA A 646 -31.75 15.78 42.91
C ALA A 646 -30.66 15.04 42.12
N LEU A 647 -29.73 14.37 42.82
CA LEU A 647 -28.67 13.60 42.17
C LEU A 647 -29.20 12.38 41.42
N ILE A 648 -30.24 11.71 41.93
CA ILE A 648 -30.87 10.58 41.22
C ILE A 648 -31.56 11.09 39.95
N LYS A 649 -32.33 12.19 40.04
CA LYS A 649 -32.95 12.82 38.86
C LYS A 649 -31.90 13.21 37.82
N GLU A 650 -30.81 13.87 38.23
CA GLU A 650 -29.70 14.23 37.33
C GLU A 650 -29.17 13.01 36.57
N ARG A 651 -28.96 11.87 37.25
CA ARG A 651 -28.45 10.65 36.61
C ARG A 651 -29.45 10.00 35.67
N LEU A 652 -30.75 10.03 36.00
CA LEU A 652 -31.80 9.57 35.07
C LEU A 652 -31.88 10.46 33.83
N SER A 653 -31.71 11.77 33.98
CA SER A 653 -31.63 12.71 32.87
C SER A 653 -30.40 12.50 31.98
N ASP A 654 -29.24 12.16 32.55
CA ASP A 654 -28.06 11.77 31.77
C ASP A 654 -28.32 10.55 30.87
N LEU A 655 -29.19 9.63 31.32
CA LEU A 655 -29.68 8.47 30.54
C LEU A 655 -30.78 8.86 29.52
N LYS A 656 -30.97 10.16 29.26
CA LYS A 656 -31.92 10.75 28.31
C LYS A 656 -33.40 10.57 28.68
N TYR A 657 -33.71 10.41 29.97
CA TYR A 657 -35.10 10.47 30.45
C TYR A 657 -35.51 11.93 30.69
N SER A 658 -36.67 12.32 30.18
CA SER A 658 -37.27 13.62 30.49
C SER A 658 -37.82 13.65 31.92
N ASP A 659 -38.02 14.84 32.48
CA ASP A 659 -38.62 14.99 33.81
C ASP A 659 -40.02 14.35 33.86
N GLU A 660 -40.82 14.47 32.79
CA GLU A 660 -42.15 13.86 32.71
C GLU A 660 -42.06 12.34 32.74
N GLN A 661 -41.11 11.74 32.02
CA GLN A 661 -40.90 10.29 32.03
C GLN A 661 -40.46 9.77 33.40
N ILE A 662 -39.60 10.53 34.10
CA ILE A 662 -39.18 10.19 35.47
C ILE A 662 -40.38 10.25 36.42
N GLU A 663 -41.21 11.28 36.30
CA GLU A 663 -42.43 11.43 37.11
C GLU A 663 -43.43 10.31 36.86
N GLU A 664 -43.67 9.93 35.60
CA GLU A 664 -44.54 8.80 35.26
C GLU A 664 -44.05 7.48 35.87
N LEU A 665 -42.74 7.21 35.81
CA LEU A 665 -42.13 6.01 36.39
C LEU A 665 -42.27 5.97 37.91
N VAL A 666 -42.04 7.10 38.58
CA VAL A 666 -42.20 7.23 40.04
C VAL A 666 -43.68 7.09 40.45
N LEU A 667 -44.61 7.72 39.71
CA LEU A 667 -46.04 7.63 39.96
C LEU A 667 -46.57 6.21 39.75
N LYS A 668 -46.06 5.49 38.75
CA LYS A 668 -46.37 4.08 38.53
C LYS A 668 -45.96 3.24 39.74
N HIS A 669 -44.76 3.47 40.27
CA HIS A 669 -44.26 2.76 41.44
C HIS A 669 -45.15 2.98 42.68
N PHE A 670 -45.60 4.22 42.92
CA PHE A 670 -46.55 4.50 44.00
C PHE A 670 -47.92 3.82 43.82
N LYS A 671 -48.36 3.58 42.59
CA LYS A 671 -49.63 2.88 42.34
C LYS A 671 -49.51 1.38 42.59
N GLU A 672 -48.33 0.79 42.42
CA GLU A 672 -48.08 -0.62 42.68
C GLU A 672 -48.00 -0.91 44.20
N GLU A 673 -47.39 -0.03 45.01
CA GLU A 673 -47.34 -0.19 46.48
C GLU A 673 -48.67 0.10 47.22
N ILE A 674 -49.67 0.71 46.58
CA ILE A 674 -51.00 0.99 47.19
C ILE A 674 -51.98 -0.17 46.97
N TRP A 675 -51.63 -1.15 46.13
CA TRP A 675 -52.50 -2.28 45.74
C TRP A 675 -51.95 -3.67 46.14
N ASP A 676 -50.78 -3.72 46.80
CA ASP A 676 -50.29 -4.85 47.59
C ASP A 676 -50.41 -4.53 49.10
#